data_AF-A0A536WST6-F1
#
_entry.id   AF-A0A536WST6-F1
#
_cell.length_a   1.000
_cell.length_b   1.000
_cell.length_c   1.000
_cell.angle_alpha   90.00
_cell.angle_beta   90.00
_cell.angle_gamma   90.00
#
_symmetry.space_group_name_H-M   'P 1'
#
loop_
_entity.id
_entity.type
_entity.pdbx_description
1 polymer ?
#
loop_
_entity_poly.entity_id
_entity_poly.type
_entity_poly.pdbx_seq_one_letter_code
_entity_poly.pdbx_strand_id
1 'polypeptide(L)'
;MTLRLTTLCAVLLLWSASLRAQWVELHFVDPELRWRTLQTEHFLVHFAEQNRAQARTVAALAERVYLRTTALLDWQPRLRTHIVLMDSADFANGFASPVPFNFSGIFLSPPDEGELLQNRDWLELVLSHEFFHIVHLDKASGAPLRLRGVLGRQLPFFPNVLQPPWIIEGLAVYHESQAARGYGRLGNSYYDGMMRAEVARGLRSLREVSAEGRGFPLNRDYLYGSYFFSFLRERYGDSVIRRFIDNYSGKVVPFRVQSNAAAVTGDGMDALWVDYHDWLRQRLAPAEAAPVAGEILVHAFSVSSPVLAASGTRWYVQADGYTRPKLMRQSGGEPPRALRATEPDTHLAAAGDGVLMAEQEICRDHNLLYNLHYVDSRGTRRTITQCQRHRFAADMGGGRVAALRVAGGAAEVVALENGTPVRSLYRASEGESVSGIAASGERVVITALRAGVWALLDVSDGTPGVLVADEAIKHSPRFGRTPDEVFFVADYDKRYDVWSWARESRSLARWTRAAYGVREISAPVAGDLLLTTIEADGVTLRLYHLPQEPLERRGLQGAQALPPRTAEPTLAGADRPYSPWPSLRPTAWAPIVQIADGAIAFGAVVYGMDALALHQYFLAPIVEVTQGELLGRAEYVYDGRHGIVVNRDLIVRPSEPDGSRSKIKAYSIKQNGQWVSLWRSLALNRRWYWGLGAAQDEETFHDLALGSTRVQNERVAGLVAGVDTRRQQWLSEGPSEGQELRLFAETSRGLGAAYSGNVYRADWRADLPLGRTVLALRWNEAYGQRDAEPFELGGSKSDEVILLPILNQRDFALRGYTTGTPSLMGHRARVTTVEWRAPLADIDRHFMVPPLGINRVALNLFADVGAAWEHGDAPHYRRGLGVELMSEPRFGYIFGTTLRAGVAKGLDPAGSTKIYLRIGRSF
;
A
#
# COMPACT_ATOMS: atom_id res chain seq x y z
N MET A 1 15.59 18.79 25.19
CA MET A 1 14.84 18.14 24.09
C MET A 1 14.80 19.14 22.93
N THR A 2 15.87 19.21 22.15
CA THR A 2 16.02 20.12 21.01
C THR A 2 15.41 19.44 19.79
N LEU A 3 14.20 19.84 19.41
CA LEU A 3 13.62 19.49 18.11
C LEU A 3 14.47 20.22 17.05
N ARG A 4 15.41 19.51 16.40
CA ARG A 4 16.18 20.08 15.29
C ARG A 4 15.22 20.25 14.10
N LEU A 5 15.24 21.41 13.44
CA LEU A 5 14.43 21.67 12.24
C LEU A 5 14.73 20.66 11.10
N THR A 6 15.90 20.01 11.14
CA THR A 6 16.28 18.90 10.25
C THR A 6 15.41 17.66 10.42
N THR A 7 14.88 17.42 11.63
CA THR A 7 13.99 16.28 11.91
C THR A 7 12.65 16.42 11.18
N LEU A 8 12.18 17.65 10.92
CA LEU A 8 10.94 17.88 10.17
C LEU A 8 11.10 17.55 8.67
N CYS A 9 12.25 17.87 8.07
CA CYS A 9 12.55 17.50 6.67
C CYS A 9 12.83 16.00 6.51
N ALA A 10 13.48 15.36 7.50
CA ALA A 10 13.63 13.91 7.54
C ALA A 10 12.29 13.18 7.74
N VAL A 11 11.38 13.73 8.57
CA VAL A 11 10.01 13.22 8.73
C VAL A 11 9.19 13.32 7.44
N LEU A 12 9.48 14.30 6.57
CA LEU A 12 8.82 14.46 5.27
C LEU A 12 9.33 13.47 4.20
N LEU A 13 10.61 13.07 4.25
CA LEU A 13 11.16 11.98 3.43
C LEU A 13 10.72 10.60 3.95
N LEU A 14 10.70 10.43 5.29
CA LEU A 14 10.16 9.24 5.94
C LEU A 14 8.67 9.06 5.66
N TRP A 15 7.94 10.14 5.38
CA TRP A 15 6.53 10.10 5.01
C TRP A 15 6.26 9.35 3.71
N SER A 16 7.14 9.48 2.71
CA SER A 16 7.07 8.65 1.49
C SER A 16 7.42 7.17 1.73
N ALA A 17 8.18 6.86 2.80
CA ALA A 17 8.58 5.51 3.15
C ALA A 17 7.59 4.79 4.08
N SER A 18 6.89 5.52 4.97
CA SER A 18 6.02 4.94 6.00
C SER A 18 4.68 4.40 5.48
N LEU A 19 4.20 4.84 4.31
CA LEU A 19 3.02 4.25 3.66
C LEU A 19 3.30 2.88 3.02
N ARG A 20 4.52 2.34 3.12
CA ARG A 20 4.96 1.16 2.36
C ARG A 20 5.63 0.06 3.17
N ALA A 21 5.55 0.04 4.50
CA ALA A 21 6.36 -0.85 5.36
C ALA A 21 6.37 -2.37 5.01
N GLN A 22 5.42 -2.89 4.21
CA GLN A 22 5.43 -4.27 3.71
C GLN A 22 5.84 -4.43 2.23
N TRP A 23 5.92 -3.33 1.48
CA TRP A 23 6.24 -3.29 0.05
C TRP A 23 7.48 -2.43 -0.26
N VAL A 24 8.21 -1.95 0.77
CA VAL A 24 9.35 -1.02 0.63
C VAL A 24 10.39 -1.50 -0.40
N GLU A 25 10.54 -2.81 -0.58
CA GLU A 25 11.53 -3.39 -1.50
C GLU A 25 10.97 -3.95 -2.82
N LEU A 26 9.65 -4.10 -2.97
CA LEU A 26 9.07 -4.49 -4.25
C LEU A 26 8.99 -3.25 -5.14
N HIS A 27 10.02 -3.08 -5.97
CA HIS A 27 10.06 -2.07 -7.00
C HIS A 27 9.38 -2.61 -8.27
N PHE A 28 8.23 -2.04 -8.63
CA PHE A 28 7.47 -2.41 -9.83
C PHE A 28 8.15 -2.03 -11.15
N VAL A 29 9.28 -1.33 -11.09
CA VAL A 29 10.13 -1.06 -12.26
C VAL A 29 11.28 -2.04 -12.27
N ASP A 30 11.37 -2.84 -13.33
CA ASP A 30 12.49 -3.72 -13.62
C ASP A 30 13.58 -2.93 -14.39
N PRO A 31 14.76 -2.69 -13.80
CA PRO A 31 15.84 -1.94 -14.45
C PRO A 31 16.51 -2.69 -15.62
N GLU A 32 16.28 -4.00 -15.77
CA GLU A 32 16.82 -4.80 -16.88
C GLU A 32 16.05 -4.58 -18.19
N LEU A 33 14.82 -4.04 -18.11
CA LEU A 33 14.01 -3.72 -19.28
C LEU A 33 14.57 -2.51 -20.04
N ARG A 34 14.36 -2.49 -21.37
CA ARG A 34 14.71 -1.34 -22.21
C ARG A 34 13.66 -0.25 -22.08
N TRP A 35 13.85 0.65 -21.11
CA TRP A 35 12.98 1.79 -20.88
C TRP A 35 13.14 2.89 -21.93
N ARG A 36 12.01 3.43 -22.38
CA ARG A 36 11.91 4.47 -23.41
C ARG A 36 10.97 5.58 -22.95
N THR A 37 11.06 6.74 -23.58
CA THR A 37 10.25 7.92 -23.28
C THR A 37 9.62 8.47 -24.55
N LEU A 38 8.29 8.55 -24.55
CA LEU A 38 7.48 9.26 -25.54
C LEU A 38 7.13 10.63 -24.96
N GLN A 39 7.40 11.69 -25.72
CA GLN A 39 7.15 13.06 -25.29
C GLN A 39 5.97 13.64 -26.08
N THR A 40 5.07 14.31 -25.37
CA THR A 40 3.98 15.10 -25.95
C THR A 40 4.12 16.58 -25.56
N GLU A 41 3.09 17.39 -25.82
CA GLU A 41 3.08 18.79 -25.41
C GLU A 41 3.18 18.89 -23.88
N HIS A 42 2.34 18.14 -23.15
CA HIS A 42 2.18 18.24 -21.71
C HIS A 42 2.75 17.07 -20.90
N PHE A 43 3.17 15.96 -21.54
CA PHE A 43 3.58 14.73 -20.85
C PHE A 43 4.92 14.15 -21.31
N LEU A 44 5.53 13.39 -20.40
CA LEU A 44 6.65 12.47 -20.65
C LEU A 44 6.21 11.06 -20.23
N VAL A 45 5.85 10.23 -21.20
CA VAL A 45 5.38 8.86 -20.97
C VAL A 45 6.57 7.91 -21.02
N HIS A 46 6.92 7.31 -19.89
CA HIS A 46 7.99 6.34 -19.71
C HIS A 46 7.43 4.91 -19.73
N PHE A 47 8.00 4.05 -20.55
CA PHE A 47 7.49 2.69 -20.76
C PHE A 47 8.63 1.74 -21.14
N ALA A 48 8.51 0.46 -20.77
CA ALA A 48 9.35 -0.59 -21.32
C ALA A 48 9.01 -0.81 -22.80
N GLU A 49 10.00 -1.00 -23.67
CA GLU A 49 9.84 -1.03 -25.13
C GLU A 49 8.70 -1.94 -25.65
N GLN A 50 8.41 -3.06 -24.99
CA GLN A 50 7.31 -3.96 -25.34
C GLN A 50 5.91 -3.31 -25.21
N ASN A 51 5.76 -2.26 -24.41
CA ASN A 51 4.50 -1.57 -24.14
C ASN A 51 4.32 -0.30 -25.01
N ARG A 52 5.04 -0.20 -26.14
CA ARG A 52 5.02 0.99 -27.01
C ARG A 52 3.62 1.32 -27.53
N ALA A 53 2.81 0.31 -27.85
CA ALA A 53 1.44 0.52 -28.33
C ALA A 53 0.59 1.22 -27.26
N GLN A 54 0.57 0.65 -26.05
CA GLN A 54 -0.13 1.20 -24.89
C GLN A 54 0.36 2.61 -24.55
N ALA A 55 1.67 2.88 -24.65
CA ALA A 55 2.22 4.20 -24.41
C ALA A 55 1.67 5.27 -25.39
N ARG A 56 1.42 4.92 -26.65
CA ARG A 56 0.83 5.84 -27.63
C ARG A 56 -0.66 6.10 -27.36
N THR A 57 -1.39 5.09 -26.90
CA THR A 57 -2.79 5.21 -26.49
C THR A 57 -2.90 6.08 -25.25
N VAL A 58 -2.10 5.80 -24.21
CA VAL A 58 -2.05 6.62 -22.98
C VAL A 58 -1.65 8.06 -23.29
N ALA A 59 -0.65 8.30 -24.14
CA ALA A 59 -0.25 9.65 -24.52
C ALA A 59 -1.41 10.45 -25.15
N ALA A 60 -2.19 9.82 -26.05
CA ALA A 60 -3.32 10.47 -26.69
C ALA A 60 -4.46 10.76 -25.69
N LEU A 61 -4.78 9.78 -24.83
CA LEU A 61 -5.81 9.95 -23.79
C LEU A 61 -5.40 11.00 -22.76
N ALA A 62 -4.12 11.04 -22.35
CA ALA A 62 -3.60 12.02 -21.40
C ALA A 62 -3.73 13.45 -21.93
N GLU A 63 -3.40 13.71 -23.20
CA GLU A 63 -3.60 15.03 -23.83
C GLU A 63 -5.08 15.45 -23.87
N ARG A 64 -5.99 14.51 -24.11
CA ARG A 64 -7.45 14.77 -24.05
C ARG A 64 -7.90 15.11 -22.63
N VAL A 65 -7.43 14.35 -21.64
CA VAL A 65 -7.75 14.56 -20.22
C VAL A 65 -7.16 15.89 -19.71
N TYR A 66 -5.98 16.29 -20.21
CA TYR A 66 -5.31 17.53 -19.85
C TYR A 66 -6.20 18.76 -20.06
N LEU A 67 -6.77 18.89 -21.25
CA LEU A 67 -7.60 20.04 -21.62
C LEU A 67 -8.84 20.17 -20.71
N ARG A 68 -9.52 19.05 -20.43
CA ARG A 68 -10.72 19.05 -19.57
C ARG A 68 -10.39 19.45 -18.13
N THR A 69 -9.35 18.84 -17.57
CA THR A 69 -9.01 18.96 -16.15
C THR A 69 -8.42 20.34 -15.83
N THR A 70 -7.51 20.84 -16.67
CA THR A 70 -6.88 22.16 -16.46
C THR A 70 -7.87 23.31 -16.67
N ALA A 71 -8.81 23.18 -17.60
CA ALA A 71 -9.89 24.15 -17.79
C ALA A 71 -10.86 24.18 -16.59
N LEU A 72 -11.24 23.01 -16.07
CA LEU A 72 -12.10 22.91 -14.89
C LEU A 72 -11.48 23.60 -13.68
N LEU A 73 -10.21 23.30 -13.42
CA LEU A 73 -9.51 23.79 -12.23
C LEU A 73 -8.83 25.14 -12.44
N ASP A 74 -8.82 25.71 -13.65
CA ASP A 74 -8.11 26.96 -13.97
C ASP A 74 -6.69 26.97 -13.42
N TRP A 75 -5.98 25.90 -13.77
CA TRP A 75 -4.59 25.69 -13.38
C TRP A 75 -3.92 24.78 -14.39
N GLN A 76 -2.76 25.20 -14.87
CA GLN A 76 -1.92 24.41 -15.76
C GLN A 76 -0.60 24.11 -15.05
N PRO A 77 -0.23 22.82 -14.92
CA PRO A 77 1.08 22.45 -14.42
C PRO A 77 2.19 23.09 -15.27
N ARG A 78 3.15 23.78 -14.63
CA ARG A 78 4.23 24.50 -15.34
C ARG A 78 5.22 23.59 -16.06
N LEU A 79 5.43 22.39 -15.52
CA LEU A 79 6.33 21.38 -16.05
C LEU A 79 5.51 20.24 -16.62
N ARG A 80 6.04 19.58 -17.65
CA ARG A 80 5.46 18.35 -18.17
C ARG A 80 5.28 17.32 -17.07
N THR A 81 4.17 16.61 -17.12
CA THR A 81 3.87 15.55 -16.16
C THR A 81 4.51 14.24 -16.63
N HIS A 82 5.24 13.59 -15.74
CA HIS A 82 5.81 12.27 -15.99
C HIS A 82 4.73 11.20 -15.79
N ILE A 83 4.57 10.29 -16.74
CA ILE A 83 3.68 9.12 -16.63
C ILE A 83 4.55 7.87 -16.78
N VAL A 84 4.57 6.98 -15.78
CA VAL A 84 5.28 5.69 -15.85
C VAL A 84 4.28 4.57 -16.04
N LEU A 85 4.42 3.81 -17.13
CA LEU A 85 3.58 2.66 -17.44
C LEU A 85 4.23 1.38 -16.97
N MET A 86 3.53 0.66 -16.09
CA MET A 86 4.00 -0.57 -15.46
C MET A 86 3.10 -1.72 -15.88
N ASP A 87 3.68 -2.78 -16.45
CA ASP A 87 2.99 -4.05 -16.75
C ASP A 87 3.45 -5.16 -15.78
N SER A 88 3.94 -4.74 -14.61
CA SER A 88 4.53 -5.59 -13.59
C SER A 88 3.54 -5.97 -12.48
N ALA A 89 2.27 -5.60 -12.60
CA ALA A 89 1.26 -6.02 -11.64
C ALA A 89 -0.07 -6.34 -12.32
N ASP A 90 -0.71 -7.42 -11.90
CA ASP A 90 -2.00 -7.88 -12.45
C ASP A 90 -3.22 -7.32 -11.67
N PHE A 91 -3.12 -6.12 -11.11
CA PHE A 91 -4.22 -5.41 -10.47
C PHE A 91 -4.40 -4.00 -11.06
N ALA A 92 -5.64 -3.50 -11.04
CA ALA A 92 -5.96 -2.18 -11.55
C ALA A 92 -5.65 -1.10 -10.50
N ASN A 93 -4.71 -0.20 -10.80
CA ASN A 93 -4.41 0.92 -9.93
C ASN A 93 -3.62 2.04 -10.64
N GLY A 94 -3.64 3.23 -10.04
CA GLY A 94 -2.82 4.37 -10.38
C GLY A 94 -2.33 5.08 -9.13
N PHE A 95 -1.36 5.97 -9.28
CA PHE A 95 -1.02 6.93 -8.25
C PHE A 95 -0.42 8.19 -8.85
N ALA A 96 -0.57 9.30 -8.16
CA ALA A 96 -0.06 10.60 -8.58
C ALA A 96 0.55 11.37 -7.42
N SER A 97 1.57 12.18 -7.72
CA SER A 97 2.17 13.11 -6.78
C SER A 97 2.64 14.37 -7.49
N PRO A 98 2.45 15.57 -6.91
CA PRO A 98 3.11 16.78 -7.39
C PRO A 98 4.57 16.88 -6.91
N VAL A 99 5.01 16.10 -5.93
CA VAL A 99 6.36 16.21 -5.35
C VAL A 99 7.15 14.90 -5.54
N PRO A 100 8.46 14.97 -5.88
CA PRO A 100 9.25 16.19 -6.11
C PRO A 100 8.96 16.87 -7.45
N PHE A 101 8.29 16.22 -8.40
CA PHE A 101 7.79 16.78 -9.65
C PHE A 101 6.43 16.16 -9.97
N ASN A 102 5.71 16.70 -10.97
CA ASN A 102 4.44 16.13 -11.39
C ASN A 102 4.66 14.73 -11.99
N PHE A 103 4.17 13.72 -11.30
CA PHE A 103 4.45 12.32 -11.56
C PHE A 103 3.17 11.50 -11.39
N SER A 104 2.91 10.58 -12.32
CA SER A 104 1.88 9.55 -12.21
C SER A 104 2.42 8.18 -12.62
N GLY A 105 2.04 7.14 -11.88
CA GLY A 105 2.30 5.74 -12.22
C GLY A 105 0.99 5.03 -12.53
N ILE A 106 0.95 4.23 -13.60
CA ILE A 106 -0.24 3.49 -14.04
C ILE A 106 0.13 2.01 -14.25
N PHE A 107 -0.63 1.11 -13.61
CA PHE A 107 -0.52 -0.33 -13.84
C PHE A 107 -1.42 -0.76 -14.99
N LEU A 108 -0.87 -1.37 -16.04
CA LEU A 108 -1.56 -1.77 -17.27
C LEU A 108 -2.39 -3.07 -17.07
N SER A 109 -3.27 -3.08 -16.09
CA SER A 109 -4.24 -4.16 -15.84
C SER A 109 -5.64 -3.56 -15.62
N PRO A 110 -6.65 -3.88 -16.47
CA PRO A 110 -8.01 -3.39 -16.28
C PRO A 110 -8.66 -3.99 -15.01
N PRO A 111 -9.68 -3.33 -14.44
CA PRO A 111 -10.45 -3.87 -13.32
C PRO A 111 -11.27 -5.10 -13.75
N ASP A 112 -11.46 -6.04 -12.83
CA ASP A 112 -12.24 -7.27 -13.00
C ASP A 112 -13.42 -7.40 -12.03
N GLU A 113 -13.37 -6.71 -10.88
CA GLU A 113 -14.42 -6.71 -9.86
C GLU A 113 -14.56 -5.35 -9.14
N GLY A 114 -15.63 -5.23 -8.35
CA GLY A 114 -15.82 -4.15 -7.39
C GLY A 114 -16.18 -2.78 -7.97
N GLU A 115 -15.75 -1.72 -7.28
CA GLU A 115 -16.15 -0.33 -7.54
C GLU A 115 -15.60 0.28 -8.84
N LEU A 116 -14.54 -0.32 -9.39
CA LEU A 116 -13.87 0.17 -10.61
C LEU A 116 -14.52 -0.37 -11.90
N LEU A 117 -15.41 -1.37 -11.80
CA LEU A 117 -16.21 -1.81 -12.94
C LEU A 117 -17.16 -0.70 -13.39
N GLN A 118 -17.21 -0.40 -14.68
CA GLN A 118 -17.96 0.73 -15.21
C GLN A 118 -18.12 0.63 -16.74
N ASN A 119 -18.79 1.63 -17.34
CA ASN A 119 -19.22 1.58 -18.75
C ASN A 119 -18.36 2.43 -19.70
N ARG A 120 -17.07 2.59 -19.41
CA ARG A 120 -16.12 3.35 -20.24
C ARG A 120 -14.79 2.60 -20.34
N ASP A 121 -13.92 3.02 -21.25
CA ASP A 121 -12.52 2.60 -21.24
C ASP A 121 -11.86 2.92 -19.88
N TRP A 122 -11.11 1.94 -19.35
CA TRP A 122 -10.54 2.01 -18.02
C TRP A 122 -9.30 2.92 -17.96
N LEU A 123 -8.53 3.04 -19.06
CA LEU A 123 -7.38 3.94 -19.12
C LEU A 123 -7.85 5.39 -19.05
N GLU A 124 -8.95 5.74 -19.72
CA GLU A 124 -9.50 7.09 -19.60
C GLU A 124 -10.01 7.39 -18.18
N LEU A 125 -10.58 6.40 -17.47
CA LEU A 125 -10.99 6.54 -16.07
C LEU A 125 -9.79 6.83 -15.17
N VAL A 126 -8.79 5.95 -15.17
CA VAL A 126 -7.61 6.09 -14.28
C VAL A 126 -6.83 7.36 -14.63
N LEU A 127 -6.66 7.70 -15.91
CA LEU A 127 -5.99 8.94 -16.30
C LEU A 127 -6.77 10.18 -15.86
N SER A 128 -8.11 10.16 -15.92
CA SER A 128 -8.94 11.26 -15.43
C SER A 128 -8.85 11.43 -13.91
N HIS A 129 -8.70 10.33 -13.17
CA HIS A 129 -8.49 10.34 -11.72
C HIS A 129 -7.09 10.86 -11.36
N GLU A 130 -6.04 10.20 -11.86
CA GLU A 130 -4.66 10.52 -11.49
C GLU A 130 -4.21 11.89 -11.99
N PHE A 131 -4.66 12.32 -13.18
CA PHE A 131 -4.32 13.65 -13.67
C PHE A 131 -5.08 14.75 -12.92
N PHE A 132 -6.29 14.47 -12.40
CA PHE A 132 -6.96 15.39 -11.50
C PHE A 132 -6.13 15.64 -10.24
N HIS A 133 -5.56 14.59 -9.64
CA HIS A 133 -4.63 14.74 -8.51
C HIS A 133 -3.46 15.64 -8.86
N ILE A 134 -2.83 15.47 -10.03
CA ILE A 134 -1.74 16.38 -10.46
C ILE A 134 -2.18 17.83 -10.48
N VAL A 135 -3.29 18.15 -11.15
CA VAL A 135 -3.73 19.55 -11.30
C VAL A 135 -4.22 20.12 -9.96
N HIS A 136 -5.03 19.37 -9.21
CA HIS A 136 -5.57 19.77 -7.91
C HIS A 136 -4.45 20.00 -6.89
N LEU A 137 -3.56 19.03 -6.72
CA LEU A 137 -2.52 19.07 -5.69
C LEU A 137 -1.41 20.06 -6.05
N ASP A 138 -1.07 20.21 -7.34
CA ASP A 138 -0.10 21.23 -7.79
C ASP A 138 -0.66 22.65 -7.66
N LYS A 139 -1.98 22.86 -7.74
CA LYS A 139 -2.55 24.22 -7.69
C LYS A 139 -2.19 24.97 -6.40
N ALA A 140 -1.75 26.22 -6.57
CA ALA A 140 -1.49 27.14 -5.47
C ALA A 140 -1.66 28.60 -5.93
N SER A 141 -1.98 29.48 -5.00
CA SER A 141 -2.11 30.92 -5.24
C SER A 141 -1.44 31.71 -4.10
N GLY A 142 -1.27 33.03 -4.27
CA GLY A 142 -0.78 33.91 -3.21
C GLY A 142 0.60 33.53 -2.64
N ALA A 143 0.71 33.51 -1.31
CA ALA A 143 1.97 33.28 -0.60
C ALA A 143 2.55 31.85 -0.79
N PRO A 144 1.76 30.75 -0.73
CA PRO A 144 2.27 29.42 -1.07
C PRO A 144 2.95 29.37 -2.44
N LEU A 145 2.33 29.96 -3.48
CA LEU A 145 2.90 30.00 -4.83
C LEU A 145 4.20 30.82 -4.90
N ARG A 146 4.28 31.96 -4.18
CA ARG A 146 5.50 32.79 -4.10
C ARG A 146 6.64 32.04 -3.40
N LEU A 147 6.37 31.38 -2.27
CA LEU A 147 7.35 30.61 -1.52
C LEU A 147 7.85 29.40 -2.31
N ARG A 148 6.95 28.71 -3.03
CA ARG A 148 7.31 27.66 -3.98
C ARG A 148 8.23 28.15 -5.09
N GLY A 149 8.11 29.42 -5.51
CA GLY A 149 9.01 30.04 -6.48
C GLY A 149 10.45 30.22 -5.97
N VAL A 150 10.66 30.27 -4.65
CA VAL A 150 11.98 30.46 -4.03
C VAL A 150 12.57 29.13 -3.56
N LEU A 151 11.79 28.37 -2.79
CA LEU A 151 12.21 27.13 -2.14
C LEU A 151 11.94 25.88 -2.99
N GLY A 152 11.29 26.07 -4.15
CA GLY A 152 10.92 25.00 -5.06
C GLY A 152 9.77 24.13 -4.53
N ARG A 153 9.70 22.89 -5.00
CA ARG A 153 8.57 21.97 -4.81
C ARG A 153 8.57 21.29 -3.42
N GLN A 154 8.75 22.06 -2.35
CA GLN A 154 8.63 21.59 -0.96
C GLN A 154 7.16 21.37 -0.56
N LEU A 155 6.87 20.25 0.13
CA LEU A 155 5.51 19.86 0.54
C LEU A 155 4.69 20.98 1.22
N PRO A 156 5.25 21.80 2.15
CA PRO A 156 4.48 22.86 2.83
C PRO A 156 3.89 23.92 1.89
N PHE A 157 4.38 24.03 0.65
CA PHE A 157 3.89 24.99 -0.35
C PHE A 157 2.90 24.37 -1.34
N PHE A 158 2.42 23.16 -1.08
CA PHE A 158 1.31 22.50 -1.78
C PHE A 158 0.13 22.41 -0.83
N PRO A 159 -0.64 23.50 -0.63
CA PRO A 159 -1.69 23.53 0.38
C PRO A 159 -2.68 22.38 0.17
N ASN A 160 -3.07 22.10 -1.08
CA ASN A 160 -4.05 21.05 -1.38
C ASN A 160 -3.60 19.63 -1.00
N VAL A 161 -2.29 19.36 -0.85
CA VAL A 161 -1.78 18.08 -0.32
C VAL A 161 -1.96 17.96 1.19
N LEU A 162 -2.08 19.07 1.90
CA LEU A 162 -2.24 19.14 3.36
C LEU A 162 -3.73 19.13 3.76
N GLN A 163 -4.53 18.39 3.01
CA GLN A 163 -5.95 18.14 3.27
C GLN A 163 -6.15 16.69 3.74
N PRO A 164 -7.23 16.40 4.48
CA PRO A 164 -7.65 15.02 4.74
C PRO A 164 -7.77 14.21 3.43
N PRO A 165 -7.38 12.91 3.42
CA PRO A 165 -7.47 12.07 2.25
C PRO A 165 -8.86 12.02 1.62
N TRP A 166 -9.93 11.99 2.42
CA TRP A 166 -11.31 12.01 1.91
C TRP A 166 -11.66 13.24 1.06
N ILE A 167 -11.02 14.39 1.27
CA ILE A 167 -11.21 15.56 0.39
C ILE A 167 -10.49 15.35 -0.94
N ILE A 168 -9.26 14.85 -0.88
CA ILE A 168 -8.40 14.64 -2.06
C ILE A 168 -9.03 13.58 -2.97
N GLU A 169 -9.32 12.40 -2.42
CA GLU A 169 -9.91 11.29 -3.15
C GLU A 169 -11.37 11.56 -3.52
N GLY A 170 -12.14 12.18 -2.63
CA GLY A 170 -13.52 12.54 -2.91
C GLY A 170 -13.67 13.48 -4.10
N LEU A 171 -12.81 14.50 -4.21
CA LEU A 171 -12.78 15.41 -5.37
C LEU A 171 -12.42 14.68 -6.67
N ALA A 172 -11.43 13.78 -6.61
CA ALA A 172 -10.99 13.02 -7.78
C ALA A 172 -12.07 12.05 -8.27
N VAL A 173 -12.75 11.35 -7.37
CA VAL A 173 -13.89 10.48 -7.71
C VAL A 173 -15.08 11.28 -8.23
N TYR A 174 -15.35 12.44 -7.63
CA TYR A 174 -16.39 13.32 -8.14
C TYR A 174 -16.07 13.78 -9.58
N HIS A 175 -14.80 14.10 -9.87
CA HIS A 175 -14.35 14.51 -11.21
C HIS A 175 -14.37 13.37 -12.24
N GLU A 176 -13.89 12.18 -11.89
CA GLU A 176 -13.83 11.04 -12.82
C GLU A 176 -15.24 10.57 -13.23
N SER A 177 -16.25 10.86 -12.40
CA SER A 177 -17.60 10.33 -12.52
C SER A 177 -18.53 11.19 -13.39
N GLN A 178 -19.39 10.51 -14.16
CA GLN A 178 -20.57 11.10 -14.80
C GLN A 178 -21.76 10.21 -14.45
N ALA A 179 -22.27 10.34 -13.22
CA ALA A 179 -23.27 9.43 -12.66
C ALA A 179 -24.52 9.28 -13.53
N ALA A 180 -24.99 10.37 -14.16
CA ALA A 180 -26.14 10.36 -15.07
C ALA A 180 -25.95 9.48 -16.33
N ARG A 181 -24.69 9.15 -16.68
CA ARG A 181 -24.31 8.25 -17.78
C ARG A 181 -23.78 6.90 -17.29
N GLY A 182 -23.82 6.62 -15.97
CA GLY A 182 -23.29 5.39 -15.40
C GLY A 182 -21.76 5.26 -15.44
N TYR A 183 -21.02 6.38 -15.51
CA TYR A 183 -19.55 6.37 -15.57
C TYR A 183 -18.90 6.76 -14.25
N GLY A 184 -17.75 6.16 -13.97
CA GLY A 184 -16.99 6.34 -12.73
C GLY A 184 -17.70 5.78 -11.50
N ARG A 185 -17.05 5.88 -10.33
CA ARG A 185 -17.54 5.26 -9.10
C ARG A 185 -18.91 5.77 -8.64
N LEU A 186 -19.25 7.05 -8.85
CA LEU A 186 -20.60 7.55 -8.53
C LEU A 186 -21.69 7.04 -9.50
N GLY A 187 -21.32 6.41 -10.62
CA GLY A 187 -22.24 5.72 -11.53
C GLY A 187 -22.35 4.20 -11.31
N ASN A 188 -21.53 3.66 -10.40
CA ASN A 188 -21.38 2.23 -10.14
C ASN A 188 -22.30 1.75 -9.01
N SER A 189 -23.00 0.63 -9.25
CA SER A 189 -24.01 0.08 -8.35
C SER A 189 -23.45 -0.59 -7.08
N TYR A 190 -22.18 -1.02 -7.10
CA TYR A 190 -21.47 -1.56 -5.93
C TYR A 190 -21.18 -0.42 -4.95
N TYR A 191 -20.69 0.70 -5.48
CA TYR A 191 -20.41 1.91 -4.73
C TYR A 191 -21.67 2.52 -4.09
N ASP A 192 -22.78 2.59 -4.84
CA ASP A 192 -24.09 2.98 -4.31
C ASP A 192 -24.59 1.99 -3.24
N GLY A 193 -24.40 0.68 -3.48
CA GLY A 193 -24.66 -0.37 -2.50
C GLY A 193 -23.97 -0.18 -1.15
N MET A 194 -22.68 0.18 -1.18
CA MET A 194 -21.90 0.47 0.03
C MET A 194 -22.45 1.68 0.79
N MET A 195 -22.82 2.76 0.09
CA MET A 195 -23.37 3.95 0.73
C MET A 195 -24.76 3.68 1.33
N ARG A 196 -25.61 2.88 0.66
CA ARG A 196 -26.89 2.42 1.23
C ARG A 196 -26.68 1.59 2.49
N ALA A 197 -25.70 0.69 2.51
CA ALA A 197 -25.36 -0.10 3.69
C ALA A 197 -24.92 0.79 4.87
N GLU A 198 -24.11 1.81 4.58
CA GLU A 198 -23.66 2.79 5.58
C GLU A 198 -24.81 3.66 6.14
N VAL A 199 -25.75 4.10 5.28
CA VAL A 199 -26.95 4.83 5.71
C VAL A 199 -27.78 3.96 6.67
N ALA A 200 -27.96 2.68 6.35
CA ALA A 200 -28.74 1.75 7.15
C ALA A 200 -28.07 1.38 8.49
N ARG A 201 -26.74 1.20 8.50
CA ARG A 201 -25.96 0.88 9.72
C ARG A 201 -25.83 2.10 10.65
N GLY A 202 -25.75 3.30 10.06
CA GLY A 202 -25.43 4.54 10.74
C GLY A 202 -24.14 5.16 10.19
N LEU A 203 -24.29 6.38 9.65
CA LEU A 203 -23.24 7.14 8.97
C LEU A 203 -22.07 7.51 9.91
N ARG A 204 -20.86 7.51 9.36
CA ARG A 204 -19.61 7.86 10.06
C ARG A 204 -19.53 9.36 10.31
N SER A 205 -19.08 9.73 11.51
CA SER A 205 -18.83 11.14 11.82
C SER A 205 -17.65 11.70 11.03
N LEU A 206 -17.60 13.03 10.86
CA LEU A 206 -16.47 13.73 10.24
C LEU A 206 -15.14 13.36 10.89
N ARG A 207 -15.15 13.11 12.21
CA ARG A 207 -13.96 12.72 12.97
C ARG A 207 -13.46 11.33 12.61
N GLU A 208 -14.37 10.40 12.32
CA GLU A 208 -14.02 9.04 11.90
C GLU A 208 -13.53 8.98 10.46
N VAL A 209 -14.15 9.76 9.57
CA VAL A 209 -13.71 9.82 8.16
C VAL A 209 -12.35 10.53 8.06
N SER A 210 -12.14 11.60 8.83
CA SER A 210 -10.85 12.32 8.83
C SER A 210 -9.71 11.54 9.49
N ALA A 211 -9.99 10.41 10.16
CA ALA A 211 -9.00 9.65 10.90
C ALA A 211 -8.17 8.67 10.06
N GLU A 212 -8.61 8.37 8.83
CA GLU A 212 -8.02 7.30 8.02
C GLU A 212 -7.90 5.99 8.82
N GLY A 213 -8.99 5.66 9.52
CA GLY A 213 -9.06 4.57 10.49
C GLY A 213 -9.20 3.18 9.87
N ARG A 214 -9.09 2.14 10.71
CA ARG A 214 -9.12 0.74 10.27
C ARG A 214 -10.52 0.15 10.10
N GLY A 215 -11.55 0.84 10.61
CA GLY A 215 -12.94 0.40 10.50
C GLY A 215 -13.50 0.37 9.06
N PHE A 216 -14.70 -0.16 8.90
CA PHE A 216 -15.41 -0.13 7.62
C PHE A 216 -16.17 1.20 7.39
N PRO A 217 -16.35 1.61 6.13
CA PRO A 217 -15.83 0.97 4.92
C PRO A 217 -14.34 1.30 4.71
N LEU A 218 -13.58 0.37 4.13
CA LEU A 218 -12.13 0.53 3.95
C LEU A 218 -11.77 1.60 2.90
N ASN A 219 -12.66 1.86 1.94
CA ASN A 219 -12.56 2.91 0.93
C ASN A 219 -13.27 4.22 1.34
N ARG A 220 -13.45 4.48 2.64
CA ARG A 220 -14.27 5.61 3.15
C ARG A 220 -13.88 6.97 2.57
N ASP A 221 -12.60 7.19 2.28
CA ASP A 221 -12.08 8.46 1.77
C ASP A 221 -12.69 8.77 0.40
N TYR A 222 -12.76 7.75 -0.45
CA TYR A 222 -13.44 7.82 -1.72
C TYR A 222 -14.95 7.96 -1.49
N LEU A 223 -15.54 7.02 -0.73
CA LEU A 223 -17.00 6.87 -0.59
C LEU A 223 -17.64 8.11 0.02
N TYR A 224 -17.27 8.48 1.24
CA TYR A 224 -17.85 9.63 1.92
C TYR A 224 -17.45 10.94 1.24
N GLY A 225 -16.23 11.04 0.71
CA GLY A 225 -15.75 12.26 0.07
C GLY A 225 -16.50 12.61 -1.21
N SER A 226 -16.69 11.63 -2.10
CA SER A 226 -17.34 11.87 -3.40
C SER A 226 -18.83 12.20 -3.27
N TYR A 227 -19.53 11.54 -2.34
CA TYR A 227 -20.91 11.89 -2.00
C TYR A 227 -21.00 13.26 -1.32
N PHE A 228 -20.03 13.65 -0.49
CA PHE A 228 -19.97 15.00 0.08
C PHE A 228 -19.86 16.08 -1.00
N PHE A 229 -19.00 15.90 -2.01
CA PHE A 229 -18.90 16.87 -3.11
C PHE A 229 -20.12 16.85 -4.04
N SER A 230 -20.78 15.70 -4.18
CA SER A 230 -22.09 15.62 -4.86
C SER A 230 -23.16 16.44 -4.11
N PHE A 231 -23.21 16.32 -2.78
CA PHE A 231 -24.06 17.14 -1.90
C PHE A 231 -23.76 18.63 -2.05
N LEU A 232 -22.48 19.04 -1.98
CA LEU A 232 -22.11 20.44 -2.09
C LEU A 232 -22.58 21.03 -3.42
N ARG A 233 -22.34 20.33 -4.52
CA ARG A 233 -22.79 20.77 -5.85
C ARG A 233 -24.31 20.93 -5.92
N GLU A 234 -25.05 19.94 -5.43
CA GLU A 234 -26.53 19.95 -5.45
C GLU A 234 -27.10 21.09 -4.60
N ARG A 235 -26.47 21.38 -3.45
CA ARG A 235 -26.93 22.40 -2.50
C ARG A 235 -26.52 23.83 -2.88
N TYR A 236 -25.31 24.01 -3.39
CA TYR A 236 -24.67 25.32 -3.58
C TYR A 236 -24.33 25.66 -5.05
N GLY A 237 -24.64 24.77 -5.99
CA GLY A 237 -24.44 24.95 -7.43
C GLY A 237 -23.04 24.57 -7.93
N ASP A 238 -22.90 24.48 -9.27
CA ASP A 238 -21.72 23.90 -9.93
C ASP A 238 -20.38 24.63 -9.63
N SER A 239 -20.42 25.92 -9.31
CA SER A 239 -19.21 26.70 -9.02
C SER A 239 -18.57 26.39 -7.67
N VAL A 240 -19.30 25.76 -6.74
CA VAL A 240 -18.86 25.60 -5.34
C VAL A 240 -17.57 24.78 -5.22
N ILE A 241 -17.42 23.74 -6.05
CA ILE A 241 -16.26 22.84 -6.04
C ILE A 241 -14.99 23.62 -6.42
N ARG A 242 -15.06 24.40 -7.50
CA ARG A 242 -13.95 25.26 -7.92
C ARG A 242 -13.62 26.31 -6.87
N ARG A 243 -14.63 26.99 -6.30
CA ARG A 243 -14.42 27.96 -5.21
C ARG A 243 -13.78 27.32 -3.96
N PHE A 244 -14.15 26.07 -3.64
CA PHE A 244 -13.59 25.30 -2.54
C PHE A 244 -12.08 25.09 -2.72
N ILE A 245 -11.66 24.66 -3.91
CA ILE A 245 -10.25 24.44 -4.26
C ILE A 245 -9.49 25.78 -4.37
N ASP A 246 -10.07 26.78 -5.03
CA ASP A 246 -9.44 28.10 -5.22
C ASP A 246 -9.13 28.79 -3.88
N ASN A 247 -10.08 28.74 -2.93
CA ASN A 247 -9.89 29.33 -1.60
C ASN A 247 -8.85 28.56 -0.75
N TYR A 248 -8.76 27.24 -0.90
CA TYR A 248 -7.76 26.43 -0.17
C TYR A 248 -6.35 26.63 -0.73
N SER A 249 -6.24 26.83 -2.05
CA SER A 249 -4.98 26.99 -2.79
C SER A 249 -4.13 28.18 -2.32
N GLY A 250 -4.72 29.16 -1.62
CA GLY A 250 -4.01 30.32 -1.07
C GLY A 250 -3.65 30.23 0.42
N LYS A 251 -4.00 29.14 1.12
CA LYS A 251 -3.79 29.05 2.58
C LYS A 251 -2.31 28.81 2.91
N VAL A 252 -1.72 29.74 3.66
CA VAL A 252 -0.34 29.62 4.19
C VAL A 252 -0.30 28.71 5.42
N VAL A 253 -1.28 28.86 6.31
CA VAL A 253 -1.42 28.02 7.50
C VAL A 253 -2.07 26.71 7.05
N PRO A 254 -1.39 25.55 7.21
CA PRO A 254 -1.92 24.25 6.79
C PRO A 254 -3.22 23.84 7.51
N PHE A 255 -3.89 22.81 6.98
CA PHE A 255 -5.01 22.10 7.61
C PHE A 255 -6.28 22.95 7.88
N ARG A 256 -6.42 24.10 7.22
CA ARG A 256 -7.51 25.08 7.43
C ARG A 256 -8.86 24.69 6.81
N VAL A 257 -9.21 23.41 6.86
CA VAL A 257 -10.40 22.82 6.23
C VAL A 257 -11.70 23.41 6.77
N GLN A 258 -11.87 23.52 8.10
CA GLN A 258 -13.05 24.12 8.72
C GLN A 258 -13.32 25.54 8.20
N SER A 259 -12.28 26.38 8.18
CA SER A 259 -12.40 27.76 7.70
C SER A 259 -12.52 27.88 6.19
N ASN A 260 -12.08 26.85 5.44
CA ASN A 260 -12.26 26.83 3.99
C ASN A 260 -13.74 26.64 3.64
N ALA A 261 -14.39 25.67 4.27
CA ALA A 261 -15.82 25.40 4.13
C ALA A 261 -16.66 26.65 4.43
N ALA A 262 -16.42 27.29 5.57
CA ALA A 262 -17.16 28.48 6.00
C ALA A 262 -17.01 29.64 5.02
N ALA A 263 -15.80 29.87 4.49
CA ALA A 263 -15.55 30.94 3.53
C ALA A 263 -16.26 30.73 2.18
N VAL A 264 -16.55 29.49 1.80
CA VAL A 264 -17.07 29.14 0.47
C VAL A 264 -18.59 28.95 0.48
N THR A 265 -19.12 28.38 1.57
CA THR A 265 -20.53 27.99 1.71
C THR A 265 -21.31 28.85 2.70
N GLY A 266 -20.63 29.54 3.62
CA GLY A 266 -21.24 30.20 4.78
C GLY A 266 -21.15 29.36 6.06
N ASP A 267 -21.06 28.03 5.94
CA ASP A 267 -21.11 27.09 7.06
C ASP A 267 -19.78 26.35 7.28
N GLY A 268 -19.46 26.09 8.55
CA GLY A 268 -18.30 25.27 8.91
C GLY A 268 -18.45 23.80 8.50
N MET A 269 -17.35 23.06 8.41
CA MET A 269 -17.38 21.66 7.97
C MET A 269 -18.24 20.77 8.88
N ASP A 270 -18.22 21.00 10.19
CA ASP A 270 -19.07 20.23 11.12
C ASP A 270 -20.57 20.39 10.83
N ALA A 271 -21.02 21.61 10.51
CA ALA A 271 -22.42 21.89 10.17
C ALA A 271 -22.79 21.28 8.81
N LEU A 272 -21.93 21.48 7.79
CA LEU A 272 -22.11 20.86 6.48
C LEU A 272 -22.15 19.33 6.55
N TRP A 273 -21.42 18.73 7.49
CA TRP A 273 -21.42 17.27 7.65
C TRP A 273 -22.75 16.74 8.21
N VAL A 274 -23.42 17.51 9.07
CA VAL A 274 -24.77 17.20 9.55
C VAL A 274 -25.77 17.29 8.39
N ASP A 275 -25.75 18.39 7.65
CA ASP A 275 -26.62 18.58 6.47
C ASP A 275 -26.39 17.50 5.41
N TYR A 276 -25.13 17.12 5.20
CA TYR A 276 -24.73 16.05 4.30
C TYR A 276 -25.31 14.69 4.75
N HIS A 277 -25.28 14.38 6.05
CA HIS A 277 -25.90 13.16 6.58
C HIS A 277 -27.41 13.13 6.34
N ASP A 278 -28.08 14.26 6.52
CA ASP A 278 -29.52 14.35 6.27
C ASP A 278 -29.84 14.23 4.78
N TRP A 279 -29.05 14.85 3.92
CA TRP A 279 -29.13 14.68 2.47
C TRP A 279 -28.95 13.22 2.05
N LEU A 280 -27.97 12.50 2.61
CA LEU A 280 -27.76 11.07 2.34
C LEU A 280 -28.96 10.22 2.75
N ARG A 281 -29.52 10.45 3.95
CA ARG A 281 -30.69 9.72 4.44
C ARG A 281 -31.93 9.95 3.58
N GLN A 282 -32.12 11.18 3.09
CA GLN A 282 -33.23 11.51 2.20
C GLN A 282 -33.04 10.88 0.81
N ARG A 283 -31.82 10.94 0.27
CA ARG A 283 -31.49 10.45 -1.07
C ARG A 283 -31.48 8.92 -1.16
N LEU A 284 -30.95 8.26 -0.13
CA LEU A 284 -30.76 6.82 -0.07
C LEU A 284 -31.69 6.17 0.96
N ALA A 285 -32.86 6.80 1.20
CA ALA A 285 -33.89 6.25 2.08
C ALA A 285 -34.14 4.78 1.71
N PRO A 286 -34.21 3.86 2.69
CA PRO A 286 -34.34 2.45 2.40
C PRO A 286 -35.59 2.24 1.54
N ALA A 287 -35.39 1.80 0.29
CA ALA A 287 -36.48 1.26 -0.51
C ALA A 287 -37.08 0.07 0.24
N GLU A 288 -38.28 -0.39 -0.15
CA GLU A 288 -38.92 -1.64 0.34
C GLU A 288 -38.09 -2.92 0.08
N ALA A 289 -36.81 -2.82 -0.25
CA ALA A 289 -35.91 -3.95 -0.43
C ALA A 289 -35.51 -4.55 0.92
N ALA A 290 -35.87 -5.82 1.11
CA ALA A 290 -35.42 -6.62 2.23
C ALA A 290 -33.94 -7.05 2.05
N PRO A 291 -33.22 -7.33 3.15
CA PRO A 291 -31.95 -8.06 3.09
C PRO A 291 -32.12 -9.36 2.28
N VAL A 292 -31.08 -9.79 1.56
CA VAL A 292 -31.09 -11.07 0.85
C VAL A 292 -31.38 -12.19 1.86
N ALA A 293 -32.46 -12.95 1.63
CA ALA A 293 -32.79 -14.13 2.42
C ALA A 293 -31.67 -15.19 2.32
N GLY A 294 -31.56 -16.10 3.29
CA GLY A 294 -30.57 -17.17 3.27
C GLY A 294 -29.78 -17.31 4.57
N GLU A 295 -29.19 -18.49 4.78
CA GLU A 295 -28.40 -18.80 5.97
C GLU A 295 -27.05 -18.07 5.90
N ILE A 296 -26.71 -17.31 6.94
CA ILE A 296 -25.39 -16.71 7.09
C ILE A 296 -24.41 -17.79 7.54
N LEU A 297 -23.48 -18.15 6.66
CA LEU A 297 -22.45 -19.15 6.97
C LEU A 297 -21.24 -18.52 7.64
N VAL A 298 -20.80 -17.36 7.13
CA VAL A 298 -19.62 -16.65 7.62
C VAL A 298 -19.86 -15.16 7.51
N HIS A 299 -19.48 -14.44 8.56
CA HIS A 299 -19.28 -12.99 8.53
C HIS A 299 -17.86 -12.71 9.03
N ALA A 300 -17.03 -12.08 8.20
CA ALA A 300 -15.62 -11.85 8.49
C ALA A 300 -15.13 -10.54 7.88
N PHE A 301 -13.90 -10.14 8.26
CA PHE A 301 -13.25 -8.95 7.72
C PHE A 301 -13.17 -8.97 6.18
N SER A 302 -12.90 -10.13 5.59
CA SER A 302 -13.08 -10.35 4.15
C SER A 302 -13.44 -11.80 3.88
N VAL A 303 -14.38 -12.01 2.95
CA VAL A 303 -14.71 -13.32 2.36
C VAL A 303 -14.87 -13.13 0.85
N SER A 304 -14.21 -13.96 0.05
CA SER A 304 -14.24 -13.89 -1.42
C SER A 304 -14.16 -15.27 -2.07
N SER A 305 -14.38 -15.30 -3.39
CA SER A 305 -14.23 -16.47 -4.25
C SER A 305 -15.03 -17.70 -3.78
N PRO A 306 -16.35 -17.59 -3.51
CA PRO A 306 -17.14 -18.73 -3.07
C PRO A 306 -17.29 -19.78 -4.17
N VAL A 307 -17.07 -21.04 -3.82
CA VAL A 307 -17.25 -22.20 -4.70
C VAL A 307 -18.07 -23.27 -3.98
N LEU A 308 -19.16 -23.70 -4.61
CA LEU A 308 -19.97 -24.83 -4.19
C LEU A 308 -19.70 -25.99 -5.16
N ALA A 309 -19.04 -27.03 -4.68
CA ALA A 309 -18.75 -28.21 -5.47
C ALA A 309 -20.01 -29.09 -5.61
N ALA A 310 -20.05 -29.94 -6.65
CA ALA A 310 -21.16 -30.87 -6.88
C ALA A 310 -21.43 -31.83 -5.70
N SER A 311 -20.40 -32.11 -4.88
CA SER A 311 -20.51 -32.89 -3.64
C SER A 311 -21.21 -32.16 -2.48
N GLY A 312 -21.54 -30.88 -2.65
CA GLY A 312 -21.98 -29.99 -1.56
C GLY A 312 -20.83 -29.42 -0.72
N THR A 313 -19.56 -29.73 -1.05
CA THR A 313 -18.41 -29.11 -0.39
C THR A 313 -18.30 -27.63 -0.76
N ARG A 314 -18.14 -26.78 0.24
CA ARG A 314 -17.99 -25.34 0.11
C ARG A 314 -16.52 -24.96 0.25
N TRP A 315 -16.06 -24.07 -0.63
CA TRP A 315 -14.73 -23.47 -0.60
C TRP A 315 -14.86 -21.96 -0.70
N TYR A 316 -13.98 -21.24 -0.01
CA TYR A 316 -13.93 -19.79 -0.05
C TYR A 316 -12.60 -19.29 0.52
N VAL A 317 -12.23 -18.06 0.19
CA VAL A 317 -11.09 -17.37 0.82
C VAL A 317 -11.62 -16.52 1.97
N GLN A 318 -11.01 -16.63 3.15
CA GLN A 318 -11.40 -15.86 4.33
C GLN A 318 -10.19 -15.15 4.94
N ALA A 319 -10.35 -13.87 5.27
CA ALA A 319 -9.38 -13.11 6.07
C ALA A 319 -10.03 -12.60 7.36
N ASP A 320 -9.28 -12.65 8.46
CA ASP A 320 -9.69 -12.14 9.77
C ASP A 320 -9.10 -10.75 10.09
N GLY A 321 -8.23 -10.23 9.21
CA GLY A 321 -7.52 -8.95 9.36
C GLY A 321 -6.31 -8.99 10.30
N TYR A 322 -6.06 -10.10 11.00
CA TYR A 322 -4.94 -10.28 11.94
C TYR A 322 -3.90 -11.31 11.45
N THR A 323 -4.33 -12.31 10.67
CA THR A 323 -3.51 -13.34 10.05
C THR A 323 -3.71 -13.36 8.52
N ARG A 324 -2.80 -14.02 7.80
CA ARG A 324 -2.90 -14.21 6.35
C ARG A 324 -4.26 -14.83 5.98
N PRO A 325 -4.84 -14.45 4.83
CA PRO A 325 -6.02 -15.09 4.29
C PRO A 325 -5.84 -16.61 4.21
N LYS A 326 -6.94 -17.35 4.36
CA LYS A 326 -6.95 -18.81 4.37
C LYS A 326 -7.91 -19.33 3.31
N LEU A 327 -7.49 -20.38 2.61
CA LEU A 327 -8.40 -21.22 1.83
C LEU A 327 -9.18 -22.09 2.82
N MET A 328 -10.48 -21.85 2.88
CA MET A 328 -11.41 -22.54 3.75
C MET A 328 -12.13 -23.64 2.97
N ARG A 329 -12.40 -24.76 3.66
CA ARG A 329 -13.19 -25.88 3.14
C ARG A 329 -14.22 -26.31 4.18
N GLN A 330 -15.44 -26.59 3.74
CA GLN A 330 -16.50 -27.14 4.57
C GLN A 330 -17.25 -28.25 3.80
N SER A 331 -17.17 -29.50 4.26
CA SER A 331 -18.05 -30.57 3.77
C SER A 331 -19.40 -30.50 4.49
N GLY A 332 -20.49 -30.98 3.87
CA GLY A 332 -21.84 -30.93 4.47
C GLY A 332 -21.87 -31.50 5.90
N GLY A 333 -22.31 -30.67 6.86
CA GLY A 333 -22.43 -31.01 8.28
C GLY A 333 -21.13 -30.89 9.10
N GLU A 334 -19.97 -30.72 8.47
CA GLU A 334 -18.68 -30.52 9.17
C GLU A 334 -18.45 -29.04 9.50
N PRO A 335 -17.70 -28.73 10.58
CA PRO A 335 -17.24 -27.37 10.82
C PRO A 335 -16.25 -26.92 9.72
N PRO A 336 -16.24 -25.62 9.36
CA PRO A 336 -15.29 -25.10 8.38
C PRO A 336 -13.85 -25.27 8.86
N ARG A 337 -12.96 -25.68 7.96
CA ARG A 337 -11.53 -25.89 8.24
C ARG A 337 -10.67 -25.06 7.31
N ALA A 338 -9.66 -24.39 7.88
CA ALA A 338 -8.59 -23.76 7.11
C ALA A 338 -7.63 -24.84 6.59
N LEU A 339 -7.43 -24.90 5.28
CA LEU A 339 -6.52 -25.86 4.65
C LEU A 339 -5.11 -25.31 4.48
N ARG A 340 -4.98 -24.06 4.02
CA ARG A 340 -3.69 -23.36 3.92
C ARG A 340 -3.85 -21.85 3.94
N ALA A 341 -2.77 -21.15 4.26
CA ALA A 341 -2.64 -19.72 4.00
C ALA A 341 -2.54 -19.44 2.50
N THR A 342 -3.15 -18.36 2.06
CA THR A 342 -3.21 -17.86 0.68
C THR A 342 -3.09 -16.33 0.70
N GLU A 343 -3.08 -15.71 -0.48
CA GLU A 343 -2.98 -14.26 -0.63
C GLU A 343 -4.37 -13.60 -0.83
N PRO A 344 -4.51 -12.30 -0.52
CA PRO A 344 -5.70 -11.53 -0.88
C PRO A 344 -5.99 -11.62 -2.39
N ASP A 345 -7.24 -11.38 -2.78
CA ASP A 345 -7.67 -11.35 -4.19
C ASP A 345 -7.39 -12.65 -4.96
N THR A 346 -7.30 -13.77 -4.24
CA THR A 346 -7.19 -15.12 -4.82
C THR A 346 -8.53 -15.54 -5.43
N HIS A 347 -8.53 -15.96 -6.69
CA HIS A 347 -9.73 -16.41 -7.41
C HIS A 347 -9.82 -17.94 -7.43
N LEU A 348 -11.00 -18.46 -7.11
CA LEU A 348 -11.27 -19.90 -7.07
C LEU A 348 -12.26 -20.34 -8.16
N ALA A 349 -12.04 -21.54 -8.68
CA ALA A 349 -13.02 -22.25 -9.51
C ALA A 349 -13.06 -23.74 -9.15
N ALA A 350 -14.24 -24.36 -9.25
CA ALA A 350 -14.39 -25.79 -9.00
C ALA A 350 -13.59 -26.61 -10.03
N ALA A 351 -12.91 -27.67 -9.58
CA ALA A 351 -12.25 -28.62 -10.46
C ALA A 351 -12.09 -29.98 -9.77
N GLY A 352 -12.66 -31.04 -10.36
CA GLY A 352 -12.58 -32.40 -9.78
C GLY A 352 -13.03 -32.45 -8.31
N ASP A 353 -12.15 -32.96 -7.43
CA ASP A 353 -12.38 -33.05 -5.98
C ASP A 353 -11.87 -31.81 -5.19
N GLY A 354 -11.32 -30.83 -5.90
CA GLY A 354 -10.65 -29.66 -5.34
C GLY A 354 -11.04 -28.36 -6.03
N VAL A 355 -10.09 -27.43 -6.09
CA VAL A 355 -10.26 -26.11 -6.73
C VAL A 355 -9.06 -25.72 -7.57
N LEU A 356 -9.33 -25.07 -8.70
CA LEU A 356 -8.35 -24.22 -9.36
C LEU A 356 -8.24 -22.92 -8.55
N MET A 357 -7.01 -22.48 -8.33
CA MET A 357 -6.67 -21.33 -7.50
C MET A 357 -5.72 -20.43 -8.30
N ALA A 358 -6.21 -19.27 -8.72
CA ALA A 358 -5.40 -18.20 -9.29
C ALA A 358 -4.97 -17.27 -8.16
N GLU A 359 -3.67 -17.24 -7.87
CA GLU A 359 -3.07 -16.54 -6.74
C GLU A 359 -1.93 -15.63 -7.24
N GLN A 360 -1.82 -14.42 -6.71
CA GLN A 360 -0.70 -13.54 -7.06
C GLN A 360 0.60 -14.05 -6.43
N GLU A 361 1.70 -14.03 -7.20
CA GLU A 361 3.04 -14.36 -6.71
C GLU A 361 4.08 -13.38 -7.31
N ILE A 362 5.22 -13.22 -6.63
CA ILE A 362 6.32 -12.39 -7.16
C ILE A 362 7.13 -13.18 -8.19
N CYS A 363 7.33 -12.58 -9.35
CA CYS A 363 8.06 -13.09 -10.49
C CYS A 363 9.22 -12.15 -10.84
N ARG A 364 10.45 -12.70 -10.85
CA ARG A 364 11.68 -11.95 -11.16
C ARG A 364 11.82 -10.66 -10.34
N ASP A 365 11.51 -10.73 -9.03
CA ASP A 365 11.75 -9.66 -8.04
C ASP A 365 11.04 -8.30 -8.25
N HIS A 366 10.33 -8.12 -9.37
CA HIS A 366 9.71 -6.87 -9.80
C HIS A 366 8.23 -7.03 -10.18
N ASN A 367 7.78 -8.24 -10.51
CA ASN A 367 6.44 -8.45 -11.06
C ASN A 367 5.53 -9.18 -10.07
N LEU A 368 4.34 -8.65 -9.76
CA LEU A 368 3.29 -9.30 -8.98
C LEU A 368 2.21 -9.84 -9.93
N LEU A 369 2.32 -11.13 -10.28
CA LEU A 369 1.55 -11.73 -11.37
C LEU A 369 0.70 -12.91 -10.88
N TYR A 370 -0.45 -13.15 -11.50
CA TYR A 370 -1.27 -14.32 -11.19
C TYR A 370 -0.67 -15.62 -11.74
N ASN A 371 -0.55 -16.60 -10.86
CA ASN A 371 -0.19 -17.97 -11.16
C ASN A 371 -1.37 -18.91 -10.89
N LEU A 372 -1.46 -19.97 -11.69
CA LEU A 372 -2.54 -20.94 -11.57
C LEU A 372 -2.04 -22.19 -10.84
N HIS A 373 -2.80 -22.62 -9.84
CA HIS A 373 -2.56 -23.83 -9.07
C HIS A 373 -3.83 -24.69 -9.01
N TYR A 374 -3.65 -25.99 -8.78
CA TYR A 374 -4.69 -26.91 -8.33
C TYR A 374 -4.49 -27.20 -6.85
N VAL A 375 -5.56 -27.16 -6.06
CA VAL A 375 -5.55 -27.56 -4.64
C VAL A 375 -6.55 -28.70 -4.44
N ASP A 376 -6.07 -29.85 -3.99
CA ASP A 376 -6.91 -31.03 -3.73
C ASP A 376 -7.74 -30.89 -2.44
N SER A 377 -8.66 -31.85 -2.21
CA SER A 377 -9.49 -31.94 -1.01
C SER A 377 -8.73 -31.95 0.33
N ARG A 378 -7.42 -32.29 0.32
CA ARG A 378 -6.54 -32.34 1.50
C ARG A 378 -5.70 -31.06 1.66
N GLY A 379 -5.77 -30.12 0.73
CA GLY A 379 -4.98 -28.88 0.73
C GLY A 379 -3.62 -28.98 0.01
N THR A 380 -3.35 -30.10 -0.67
CA THR A 380 -2.12 -30.30 -1.46
C THR A 380 -2.17 -29.41 -2.70
N ARG A 381 -1.18 -28.51 -2.85
CA ARG A 381 -1.09 -27.57 -3.96
C ARG A 381 -0.15 -28.10 -5.04
N ARG A 382 -0.62 -28.13 -6.29
CA ARG A 382 0.18 -28.37 -7.49
C ARG A 382 0.15 -27.14 -8.38
N THR A 383 1.30 -26.59 -8.73
CA THR A 383 1.39 -25.48 -9.69
C THR A 383 1.08 -25.96 -11.10
N ILE A 384 0.19 -25.24 -11.79
CA ILE A 384 -0.16 -25.46 -13.20
C ILE A 384 0.64 -24.50 -14.07
N THR A 385 0.69 -23.22 -13.71
CA THR A 385 1.45 -22.20 -14.46
C THR A 385 2.26 -21.31 -13.54
N GLN A 386 3.39 -20.79 -14.05
CA GLN A 386 4.29 -19.90 -13.30
C GLN A 386 4.68 -18.70 -14.17
N CYS A 387 4.48 -17.50 -13.63
CA CYS A 387 4.69 -16.21 -14.27
C CYS A 387 3.97 -16.06 -15.62
N GLN A 388 2.76 -16.62 -15.73
CA GLN A 388 1.96 -16.62 -16.97
C GLN A 388 0.75 -15.68 -16.95
N ARG A 389 0.42 -15.07 -15.80
CA ARG A 389 -0.61 -14.02 -15.66
C ARG A 389 -2.05 -14.52 -15.86
N HIS A 390 -2.33 -15.73 -15.38
CA HIS A 390 -3.65 -16.35 -15.49
C HIS A 390 -4.53 -15.94 -14.31
N ARG A 391 -5.22 -14.80 -14.46
CA ARG A 391 -6.01 -14.14 -13.41
C ARG A 391 -7.25 -14.93 -13.00
N PHE A 392 -7.92 -15.54 -13.98
CA PHE A 392 -9.04 -16.45 -13.74
C PHE A 392 -8.86 -17.74 -14.52
N ALA A 393 -9.48 -18.80 -14.03
CA ALA A 393 -9.50 -20.08 -14.70
C ALA A 393 -10.84 -20.79 -14.49
N ALA A 394 -11.21 -21.67 -15.42
CA ALA A 394 -12.37 -22.53 -15.32
C ALA A 394 -12.03 -23.93 -15.85
N ASP A 395 -12.51 -24.97 -15.15
CA ASP A 395 -12.27 -26.36 -15.52
C ASP A 395 -13.09 -26.74 -16.77
N MET A 396 -12.42 -27.25 -17.80
CA MET A 396 -13.06 -27.79 -19.01
C MET A 396 -13.26 -29.31 -18.92
N GLY A 397 -12.77 -29.94 -17.86
CA GLY A 397 -12.76 -31.40 -17.69
C GLY A 397 -11.61 -32.08 -18.43
N GLY A 398 -11.28 -33.31 -17.99
CA GLY A 398 -10.20 -34.10 -18.58
C GLY A 398 -8.80 -33.49 -18.38
N GLY A 399 -8.61 -32.65 -17.36
CA GLY A 399 -7.33 -31.98 -17.07
C GLY A 399 -7.07 -30.71 -17.90
N ARG A 400 -8.06 -30.26 -18.67
CA ARG A 400 -7.99 -29.04 -19.48
C ARG A 400 -8.62 -27.87 -18.75
N VAL A 401 -8.04 -26.69 -18.94
CA VAL A 401 -8.45 -25.47 -18.24
C VAL A 401 -8.57 -24.32 -19.22
N ALA A 402 -9.68 -23.60 -19.20
CA ALA A 402 -9.76 -22.30 -19.86
C ALA A 402 -9.23 -21.23 -18.88
N ALA A 403 -8.27 -20.42 -19.29
CA ALA A 403 -7.66 -19.40 -18.44
C ALA A 403 -7.70 -18.01 -19.11
N LEU A 404 -8.04 -17.00 -18.30
CA LEU A 404 -7.99 -15.60 -18.70
C LEU A 404 -6.61 -15.03 -18.37
N ARG A 405 -5.87 -14.65 -19.41
CA ARG A 405 -4.56 -14.03 -19.34
C ARG A 405 -4.65 -12.54 -19.68
N VAL A 406 -3.99 -11.69 -18.92
CA VAL A 406 -3.88 -10.25 -19.21
C VAL A 406 -2.40 -9.88 -19.35
N ALA A 407 -2.04 -9.23 -20.46
CA ALA A 407 -0.69 -8.70 -20.64
C ALA A 407 -0.67 -7.37 -21.39
N GLY A 408 0.04 -6.37 -20.87
CA GLY A 408 0.05 -5.01 -21.43
C GLY A 408 -1.37 -4.43 -21.55
N GLY A 409 -2.25 -4.74 -20.60
CA GLY A 409 -3.66 -4.37 -20.62
C GLY A 409 -4.54 -5.14 -21.61
N ALA A 410 -3.99 -6.04 -22.43
CA ALA A 410 -4.75 -6.84 -23.40
C ALA A 410 -5.12 -8.20 -22.82
N ALA A 411 -6.40 -8.57 -22.95
CA ALA A 411 -6.93 -9.84 -22.47
C ALA A 411 -6.93 -10.93 -23.56
N GLU A 412 -6.58 -12.16 -23.17
CA GLU A 412 -6.66 -13.36 -23.99
C GLU A 412 -7.23 -14.51 -23.17
N VAL A 413 -8.13 -15.30 -23.75
CA VAL A 413 -8.62 -16.55 -23.18
C VAL A 413 -7.93 -17.70 -23.88
N VAL A 414 -7.23 -18.52 -23.11
CA VAL A 414 -6.46 -19.66 -23.62
C VAL A 414 -6.96 -20.97 -23.02
N ALA A 415 -7.02 -22.02 -23.83
CA ALA A 415 -7.15 -23.38 -23.35
C ALA A 415 -5.76 -23.94 -23.01
N LEU A 416 -5.62 -24.47 -21.80
CA LEU A 416 -4.40 -25.05 -21.26
C LEU A 416 -4.55 -26.56 -21.16
N GLU A 417 -3.51 -27.30 -21.57
CA GLU A 417 -3.32 -28.72 -21.28
C GLU A 417 -2.07 -28.88 -20.43
N ASN A 418 -2.23 -29.39 -19.20
CA ASN A 418 -1.12 -29.52 -18.25
C ASN A 418 -0.31 -28.21 -18.06
N GLY A 419 -1.00 -27.06 -18.10
CA GLY A 419 -0.38 -25.74 -17.94
C GLY A 419 0.24 -25.15 -19.20
N THR A 420 0.22 -25.87 -20.33
CA THR A 420 0.71 -25.38 -21.62
C THR A 420 -0.47 -24.87 -22.46
N PRO A 421 -0.43 -23.63 -23.00
CA PRO A 421 -1.44 -23.16 -23.93
C PRO A 421 -1.47 -24.00 -25.21
N VAL A 422 -2.61 -24.59 -25.52
CA VAL A 422 -2.81 -25.39 -26.76
C VAL A 422 -3.67 -24.69 -27.79
N ARG A 423 -4.54 -23.76 -27.36
CA ARG A 423 -5.45 -23.03 -28.25
C ARG A 423 -5.80 -21.66 -27.65
N SER A 424 -5.78 -20.61 -28.47
CA SER A 424 -6.39 -19.32 -28.13
C SER A 424 -7.88 -19.40 -28.47
N LEU A 425 -8.74 -19.19 -27.47
CA LEU A 425 -10.21 -19.22 -27.63
C LEU A 425 -10.75 -17.83 -27.94
N TYR A 426 -10.15 -16.80 -27.36
CA TYR A 426 -10.56 -15.41 -27.54
C TYR A 426 -9.38 -14.46 -27.37
N ARG A 427 -9.31 -13.43 -28.20
CA ARG A 427 -8.40 -12.30 -28.01
C ARG A 427 -9.20 -11.00 -28.02
N ALA A 428 -9.13 -10.26 -26.92
CA ALA A 428 -9.80 -8.98 -26.81
C ALA A 428 -9.26 -8.00 -27.85
N SER A 429 -10.16 -7.17 -28.35
CA SER A 429 -9.81 -6.05 -29.23
C SER A 429 -9.11 -4.95 -28.41
N GLU A 430 -8.46 -4.00 -29.07
CA GLU A 430 -7.99 -2.79 -28.37
C GLU A 430 -9.18 -2.05 -27.74
N GLY A 431 -9.02 -1.55 -26.51
CA GLY A 431 -10.09 -0.92 -25.73
C GLY A 431 -11.15 -1.88 -25.17
N GLU A 432 -11.01 -3.20 -25.38
CA GLU A 432 -11.89 -4.21 -24.82
C GLU A 432 -11.27 -4.87 -23.58
N SER A 433 -12.02 -4.92 -22.48
CA SER A 433 -11.61 -5.62 -21.26
C SER A 433 -12.44 -6.88 -21.05
N VAL A 434 -11.83 -7.92 -20.48
CA VAL A 434 -12.47 -9.17 -20.09
C VAL A 434 -12.26 -9.37 -18.60
N SER A 435 -13.33 -9.68 -17.85
CA SER A 435 -13.34 -9.65 -16.38
C SER A 435 -13.78 -10.95 -15.71
N GLY A 436 -14.17 -11.97 -16.48
CA GLY A 436 -14.72 -13.19 -15.92
C GLY A 436 -14.79 -14.32 -16.94
N ILE A 437 -14.76 -15.55 -16.44
CA ILE A 437 -14.77 -16.78 -17.24
C ILE A 437 -15.52 -17.90 -16.52
N ALA A 438 -16.23 -18.72 -17.30
CA ALA A 438 -16.85 -19.96 -16.88
C ALA A 438 -16.65 -21.01 -17.97
N ALA A 439 -16.54 -22.28 -17.58
CA ALA A 439 -16.44 -23.41 -18.49
C ALA A 439 -17.36 -24.55 -18.06
N SER A 440 -17.90 -25.28 -19.04
CA SER A 440 -18.65 -26.52 -18.86
C SER A 440 -18.38 -27.43 -20.05
N GLY A 441 -17.42 -28.35 -19.90
CA GLY A 441 -16.88 -29.11 -21.03
C GLY A 441 -16.11 -28.20 -21.98
N GLU A 442 -16.35 -28.32 -23.29
CA GLU A 442 -15.77 -27.43 -24.31
C GLU A 442 -16.37 -26.02 -24.30
N ARG A 443 -17.53 -25.83 -23.65
CA ARG A 443 -18.24 -24.56 -23.70
C ARG A 443 -17.60 -23.56 -22.75
N VAL A 444 -17.16 -22.42 -23.26
CA VAL A 444 -16.52 -21.35 -22.48
C VAL A 444 -17.27 -20.04 -22.67
N VAL A 445 -17.66 -19.42 -21.55
CA VAL A 445 -18.35 -18.12 -21.53
C VAL A 445 -17.51 -17.10 -20.76
N ILE A 446 -17.43 -15.88 -21.28
CA ILE A 446 -16.72 -14.77 -20.65
C ILE A 446 -17.61 -13.53 -20.48
N THR A 447 -17.22 -12.66 -19.55
CA THR A 447 -17.74 -11.29 -19.45
C THR A 447 -16.77 -10.31 -20.08
N ALA A 448 -17.24 -9.47 -21.00
CA ALA A 448 -16.44 -8.49 -21.71
C ALA A 448 -17.13 -7.12 -21.74
N LEU A 449 -16.32 -6.06 -21.73
CA LEU A 449 -16.75 -4.68 -21.93
C LEU A 449 -16.12 -4.15 -23.22
N ARG A 450 -16.95 -3.63 -24.12
CA ARG A 450 -16.50 -2.95 -25.34
C ARG A 450 -17.35 -1.72 -25.60
N ALA A 451 -16.70 -0.56 -25.72
CA ALA A 451 -17.35 0.71 -26.04
C ALA A 451 -18.61 1.01 -25.19
N GLY A 452 -18.53 0.74 -23.88
CA GLY A 452 -19.61 0.97 -22.92
C GLY A 452 -20.70 -0.10 -22.85
N VAL A 453 -20.61 -1.16 -23.67
CA VAL A 453 -21.54 -2.29 -23.65
C VAL A 453 -20.87 -3.50 -22.99
N TRP A 454 -21.53 -4.01 -21.96
CA TRP A 454 -21.15 -5.23 -21.23
C TRP A 454 -21.86 -6.43 -21.83
N ALA A 455 -21.09 -7.48 -22.12
CA ALA A 455 -21.59 -8.68 -22.76
C ALA A 455 -21.15 -9.98 -22.09
N LEU A 456 -22.03 -10.98 -22.18
CA LEU A 456 -21.71 -12.40 -22.02
C LEU A 456 -21.46 -13.00 -23.40
N LEU A 457 -20.26 -13.52 -23.61
CA LEU A 457 -19.82 -14.07 -24.88
C LEU A 457 -19.50 -15.55 -24.75
N ASP A 458 -20.02 -16.36 -25.67
CA ASP A 458 -19.60 -17.74 -25.88
C ASP A 458 -18.40 -17.76 -26.83
N VAL A 459 -17.25 -18.24 -26.37
CA VAL A 459 -15.98 -18.18 -27.11
C VAL A 459 -15.45 -19.56 -27.51
N SER A 460 -16.30 -20.58 -27.44
CA SER A 460 -15.92 -21.99 -27.65
C SER A 460 -15.40 -22.28 -29.07
N ASP A 461 -16.02 -21.65 -30.07
CA ASP A 461 -15.82 -21.99 -31.49
C ASP A 461 -14.96 -20.97 -32.26
N GLY A 462 -14.23 -20.11 -31.56
CA GLY A 462 -13.32 -19.10 -32.15
C GLY A 462 -13.99 -17.86 -32.75
N THR A 463 -15.27 -17.94 -33.15
CA THR A 463 -16.11 -16.76 -33.42
C THR A 463 -17.01 -16.51 -32.20
N PRO A 464 -16.88 -15.35 -31.51
CA PRO A 464 -17.63 -15.11 -30.29
C PRO A 464 -19.14 -14.98 -30.56
N GLY A 465 -19.94 -15.83 -29.93
CA GLY A 465 -21.40 -15.74 -29.92
C GLY A 465 -21.88 -14.81 -28.81
N VAL A 466 -22.69 -13.79 -29.14
CA VAL A 466 -23.25 -12.87 -28.14
C VAL A 466 -24.47 -13.49 -27.47
N LEU A 467 -24.39 -13.75 -26.16
CA LEU A 467 -25.49 -14.29 -25.36
C LEU A 467 -26.37 -13.16 -24.82
N VAL A 468 -25.71 -12.18 -24.19
CA VAL A 468 -26.30 -10.96 -23.62
C VAL A 468 -25.35 -9.79 -23.90
N ALA A 469 -25.83 -8.61 -24.29
CA ALA A 469 -25.08 -7.38 -24.52
C ALA A 469 -25.99 -6.17 -24.31
N ASP A 470 -25.65 -5.35 -23.30
CA ASP A 470 -26.34 -4.11 -22.94
C ASP A 470 -25.45 -3.27 -21.99
N GLU A 471 -25.96 -2.15 -21.48
CA GLU A 471 -25.21 -1.26 -20.59
C GLU A 471 -25.12 -1.74 -19.13
N ALA A 472 -25.86 -2.76 -18.70
CA ALA A 472 -25.77 -3.25 -17.32
C ALA A 472 -24.42 -3.95 -17.13
N ILE A 473 -23.70 -3.60 -16.06
CA ILE A 473 -22.43 -4.22 -15.70
C ILE A 473 -22.70 -5.70 -15.37
N LYS A 474 -21.85 -6.60 -15.88
CA LYS A 474 -21.97 -8.05 -15.70
C LYS A 474 -20.64 -8.64 -15.24
N HIS A 475 -20.67 -9.51 -14.23
CA HIS A 475 -19.49 -10.24 -13.77
C HIS A 475 -19.86 -11.60 -13.17
N SER A 476 -18.84 -12.36 -12.76
CA SER A 476 -18.97 -13.67 -12.10
C SER A 476 -19.85 -14.69 -12.85
N PRO A 477 -19.62 -14.94 -14.16
CA PRO A 477 -20.40 -15.94 -14.90
C PRO A 477 -20.18 -17.35 -14.33
N ARG A 478 -21.23 -18.18 -14.28
CA ARG A 478 -21.23 -19.57 -13.81
C ARG A 478 -22.23 -20.38 -14.61
N PHE A 479 -21.88 -21.60 -15.02
CA PHE A 479 -22.88 -22.48 -15.62
C PHE A 479 -23.86 -22.99 -14.56
N GLY A 480 -25.12 -23.15 -14.96
CA GLY A 480 -26.13 -23.82 -14.17
C GLY A 480 -25.95 -25.34 -14.19
N ARG A 481 -27.04 -26.07 -13.93
CA ARG A 481 -27.02 -27.55 -14.01
C ARG A 481 -26.69 -28.06 -15.41
N THR A 482 -27.06 -27.31 -16.45
CA THR A 482 -26.78 -27.62 -17.84
C THR A 482 -25.92 -26.52 -18.46
N PRO A 483 -25.19 -26.82 -19.55
CA PRO A 483 -24.46 -25.80 -20.30
C PRO A 483 -25.36 -24.74 -20.95
N ASP A 484 -26.68 -24.94 -20.97
CA ASP A 484 -27.65 -24.05 -21.63
C ASP A 484 -28.20 -22.94 -20.72
N GLU A 485 -27.82 -22.95 -19.45
CA GLU A 485 -28.12 -21.88 -18.51
C GLU A 485 -26.82 -21.30 -17.92
N VAL A 486 -26.70 -19.97 -17.94
CA VAL A 486 -25.55 -19.25 -17.38
C VAL A 486 -26.05 -18.27 -16.33
N PHE A 487 -25.64 -18.46 -15.08
CA PHE A 487 -25.83 -17.53 -13.97
C PHE A 487 -24.72 -16.49 -13.96
N PHE A 488 -25.04 -15.27 -13.54
CA PHE A 488 -24.10 -14.16 -13.43
C PHE A 488 -24.67 -13.10 -12.49
N VAL A 489 -23.83 -12.16 -12.08
CA VAL A 489 -24.25 -10.98 -11.33
C VAL A 489 -24.35 -9.81 -12.29
N ALA A 490 -25.45 -9.06 -12.23
CA ALA A 490 -25.67 -7.87 -13.06
C ALA A 490 -26.46 -6.78 -12.34
N ASP A 491 -26.21 -5.52 -12.74
CA ASP A 491 -26.77 -4.34 -12.07
C ASP A 491 -28.02 -3.73 -12.71
N TYR A 492 -28.89 -4.57 -13.29
CA TYR A 492 -30.18 -4.10 -13.78
C TYR A 492 -30.94 -3.37 -12.66
N ASP A 493 -31.36 -2.13 -12.93
CA ASP A 493 -31.98 -1.19 -11.98
C ASP A 493 -31.05 -0.66 -10.88
N LYS A 494 -29.75 -0.54 -11.17
CA LYS A 494 -28.71 0.02 -10.27
C LYS A 494 -28.52 -0.77 -8.97
N ARG A 495 -28.71 -2.09 -9.05
CA ARG A 495 -28.49 -3.04 -7.96
C ARG A 495 -27.94 -4.34 -8.50
N TYR A 496 -26.82 -4.79 -7.94
CA TYR A 496 -26.25 -6.09 -8.28
C TYR A 496 -27.10 -7.22 -7.73
N ASP A 497 -27.72 -7.97 -8.64
CA ASP A 497 -28.52 -9.16 -8.36
C ASP A 497 -28.01 -10.35 -9.15
N VAL A 498 -28.41 -11.55 -8.73
CA VAL A 498 -28.16 -12.79 -9.48
C VAL A 498 -29.19 -12.92 -10.60
N TRP A 499 -28.68 -13.06 -11.82
CA TRP A 499 -29.45 -13.31 -13.02
C TRP A 499 -29.02 -14.62 -13.67
N SER A 500 -29.91 -15.26 -14.43
CA SER A 500 -29.53 -16.32 -15.37
C SER A 500 -29.99 -15.99 -16.78
N TRP A 501 -29.23 -16.49 -17.77
CA TRP A 501 -29.59 -16.49 -19.18
C TRP A 501 -29.84 -17.92 -19.62
N ALA A 502 -30.98 -18.16 -20.28
CA ALA A 502 -31.36 -19.47 -20.82
C ALA A 502 -31.29 -19.49 -22.34
N ARG A 503 -30.62 -20.49 -22.91
CA ARG A 503 -30.36 -20.61 -24.36
C ARG A 503 -31.63 -20.81 -25.19
N GLU A 504 -32.49 -21.74 -24.78
CA GLU A 504 -33.68 -22.13 -25.57
C GLU A 504 -34.68 -20.97 -25.71
N SER A 505 -34.97 -20.30 -24.60
CA SER A 505 -35.94 -19.20 -24.55
C SER A 505 -35.32 -17.84 -24.87
N ARG A 506 -33.99 -17.74 -24.92
CA ARG A 506 -33.22 -16.48 -25.02
C ARG A 506 -33.76 -15.42 -24.06
N SER A 507 -33.96 -15.81 -22.81
CA SER A 507 -34.54 -14.95 -21.79
C SER A 507 -33.62 -14.84 -20.57
N LEU A 508 -33.78 -13.73 -19.85
CA LEU A 508 -33.15 -13.44 -18.58
C LEU A 508 -34.12 -13.74 -17.44
N ALA A 509 -33.61 -14.25 -16.33
CA ALA A 509 -34.35 -14.52 -15.11
C ALA A 509 -33.63 -13.91 -13.90
N ARG A 510 -34.35 -13.18 -13.04
CA ARG A 510 -33.81 -12.58 -11.80
C ARG A 510 -34.07 -13.52 -10.62
N TRP A 511 -33.04 -13.79 -9.81
CA TRP A 511 -33.12 -14.75 -8.71
C TRP A 511 -32.98 -14.13 -7.32
N THR A 512 -32.49 -12.88 -7.24
CA THR A 512 -32.36 -12.13 -5.98
C THR A 512 -32.93 -10.72 -6.09
N ARG A 513 -33.20 -10.13 -4.93
CA ARG A 513 -33.37 -8.68 -4.74
C ARG A 513 -32.57 -8.25 -3.52
N ALA A 514 -31.29 -7.93 -3.73
CA ALA A 514 -30.40 -7.55 -2.64
C ALA A 514 -30.55 -6.07 -2.26
N ALA A 515 -30.75 -5.78 -0.97
CA ALA A 515 -30.84 -4.41 -0.45
C ALA A 515 -29.59 -3.57 -0.79
N TYR A 516 -28.40 -4.14 -0.62
CA TYR A 516 -27.13 -3.46 -0.89
C TYR A 516 -26.43 -3.97 -2.14
N GLY A 517 -26.58 -5.25 -2.47
CA GLY A 517 -26.06 -5.87 -3.69
C GLY A 517 -25.34 -7.19 -3.42
N VAL A 518 -25.33 -8.07 -4.42
CA VAL A 518 -24.51 -9.30 -4.45
C VAL A 518 -23.14 -8.97 -5.02
N ARG A 519 -22.06 -9.47 -4.40
CA ARG A 519 -20.68 -9.25 -4.84
C ARG A 519 -20.17 -10.40 -5.73
N GLU A 520 -20.33 -11.65 -5.32
CA GLU A 520 -19.88 -12.83 -6.07
C GLU A 520 -20.81 -14.01 -5.85
N ILE A 521 -20.75 -15.01 -6.75
CA ILE A 521 -21.56 -16.23 -6.70
C ILE A 521 -20.73 -17.49 -7.03
N SER A 522 -21.12 -18.63 -6.45
CA SER A 522 -20.71 -19.95 -6.93
C SER A 522 -21.57 -20.39 -8.13
N ALA A 523 -21.29 -21.56 -8.71
CA ALA A 523 -22.31 -22.23 -9.53
C ALA A 523 -23.44 -22.76 -8.62
N PRO A 524 -24.69 -22.82 -9.10
CA PRO A 524 -25.77 -23.44 -8.35
C PRO A 524 -25.64 -24.97 -8.36
N VAL A 525 -25.85 -25.60 -7.21
CA VAL A 525 -25.81 -27.06 -7.03
C VAL A 525 -27.06 -27.49 -6.27
N ALA A 526 -27.87 -28.36 -6.88
CA ALA A 526 -29.11 -28.88 -6.30
C ALA A 526 -30.09 -27.79 -5.79
N GLY A 527 -30.13 -26.63 -6.45
CA GLY A 527 -30.98 -25.49 -6.08
C GLY A 527 -30.32 -24.53 -5.09
N ASP A 528 -29.15 -24.85 -4.55
CA ASP A 528 -28.41 -23.99 -3.64
C ASP A 528 -27.30 -23.23 -4.35
N LEU A 529 -27.03 -22.02 -3.88
CA LEU A 529 -25.99 -21.12 -4.37
C LEU A 529 -25.24 -20.53 -3.17
N LEU A 530 -23.92 -20.44 -3.25
CA LEU A 530 -23.17 -19.56 -2.35
C LEU A 530 -23.08 -18.18 -2.96
N LEU A 531 -23.37 -17.15 -2.17
CA LEU A 531 -23.21 -15.77 -2.58
C LEU A 531 -22.61 -14.92 -1.47
N THR A 532 -21.84 -13.92 -1.86
CA THR A 532 -21.34 -12.88 -0.95
C THR A 532 -22.17 -11.60 -1.12
N THR A 533 -22.54 -10.94 -0.03
CA THR A 533 -23.31 -9.68 -0.04
C THR A 533 -22.48 -8.49 0.40
N ILE A 534 -22.79 -7.32 -0.14
CA ILE A 534 -22.26 -6.03 0.33
C ILE A 534 -22.88 -5.75 1.71
N GLU A 535 -22.04 -5.53 2.72
CA GLU A 535 -22.46 -5.18 4.07
C GLU A 535 -21.63 -3.98 4.57
N ALA A 536 -22.11 -3.31 5.61
CA ALA A 536 -21.49 -2.08 6.11
C ALA A 536 -20.27 -2.31 7.02
N ASP A 537 -20.06 -3.54 7.49
CA ASP A 537 -19.03 -3.93 8.46
C ASP A 537 -18.23 -5.18 8.05
N GLY A 538 -18.21 -5.51 6.76
CA GLY A 538 -17.42 -6.61 6.22
C GLY A 538 -18.10 -7.25 5.01
N VAL A 539 -17.83 -8.54 4.81
CA VAL A 539 -18.49 -9.33 3.77
C VAL A 539 -19.13 -10.55 4.43
N THR A 540 -20.37 -10.84 4.03
CA THR A 540 -21.11 -12.01 4.51
C THR A 540 -21.22 -13.05 3.41
N LEU A 541 -20.83 -14.29 3.71
CA LEU A 541 -21.08 -15.46 2.87
C LEU A 541 -22.40 -16.12 3.28
N ARG A 542 -23.29 -16.31 2.30
CA ARG A 542 -24.62 -16.88 2.50
C ARG A 542 -24.79 -18.16 1.69
N LEU A 543 -25.50 -19.12 2.28
CA LEU A 543 -26.15 -20.19 1.53
C LEU A 543 -27.54 -19.69 1.12
N TYR A 544 -27.77 -19.58 -0.18
CA TYR A 544 -29.02 -19.13 -0.76
C TYR A 544 -29.70 -20.28 -1.47
N HIS A 545 -30.93 -20.57 -1.07
CA HIS A 545 -31.78 -21.51 -1.79
C HIS A 545 -32.53 -20.76 -2.89
N LEU A 546 -32.30 -21.15 -4.15
CA LEU A 546 -33.00 -20.55 -5.28
C LEU A 546 -34.51 -20.81 -5.16
N PRO A 547 -35.36 -19.79 -5.34
CA PRO A 547 -36.80 -20.00 -5.40
C PRO A 547 -37.16 -20.94 -6.55
N GLN A 548 -38.30 -21.64 -6.44
CA GLN A 548 -38.76 -22.54 -7.50
C GLN A 548 -38.98 -21.83 -8.84
N GLU A 549 -39.39 -20.56 -8.79
CA GLU A 549 -39.59 -19.68 -9.94
C GLU A 549 -38.78 -18.40 -9.76
N PRO A 550 -38.22 -17.83 -10.84
CA PRO A 550 -37.49 -16.58 -10.75
C PRO A 550 -38.43 -15.42 -10.38
N LEU A 551 -37.88 -14.43 -9.70
CA LEU A 551 -38.59 -13.23 -9.24
C LEU A 551 -39.06 -12.34 -10.39
N GLU A 552 -38.38 -12.45 -11.54
CA GLU A 552 -38.66 -11.69 -12.75
C GLU A 552 -38.15 -12.49 -13.96
N ARG A 553 -38.87 -12.42 -15.08
CA ARG A 553 -38.40 -12.93 -16.38
C ARG A 553 -38.47 -11.81 -17.43
N ARG A 554 -37.40 -11.67 -18.22
CA ARG A 554 -37.29 -10.69 -19.30
C ARG A 554 -36.84 -11.40 -20.58
N GLY A 555 -37.68 -11.41 -21.62
CA GLY A 555 -37.28 -11.89 -22.95
C GLY A 555 -36.29 -10.93 -23.62
N LEU A 556 -35.25 -11.47 -24.27
CA LEU A 556 -34.35 -10.66 -25.09
C LEU A 556 -34.96 -10.47 -26.48
N GLN A 557 -35.20 -9.22 -26.88
CA GLN A 557 -35.73 -8.92 -28.22
C GLN A 557 -34.60 -8.68 -29.21
N GLY A 558 -34.66 -9.34 -30.37
CA GLY A 558 -33.73 -9.12 -31.49
C GLY A 558 -32.38 -9.81 -31.37
N ALA A 559 -31.59 -9.71 -32.45
CA ALA A 559 -30.20 -10.15 -32.46
C ALA A 559 -29.36 -9.14 -31.68
N GLN A 560 -28.68 -9.58 -30.64
CA GLN A 560 -27.74 -8.76 -29.90
C GLN A 560 -26.39 -8.74 -30.60
N ALA A 561 -25.75 -7.58 -30.63
CA ALA A 561 -24.45 -7.39 -31.24
C ALA A 561 -23.56 -6.55 -30.33
N LEU A 562 -22.28 -6.88 -30.32
CA LEU A 562 -21.28 -6.00 -29.73
C LEU A 562 -21.15 -4.75 -30.62
N PRO A 563 -20.88 -3.58 -30.01
CA PRO A 563 -20.47 -2.42 -30.76
C PRO A 563 -19.29 -2.73 -31.70
N PRO A 564 -19.21 -2.04 -32.85
CA PRO A 564 -18.05 -2.16 -33.73
C PRO A 564 -16.78 -1.77 -32.97
N ARG A 565 -15.65 -2.34 -33.39
CA ARG A 565 -14.35 -1.97 -32.85
C ARG A 565 -14.09 -0.49 -33.11
N THR A 566 -13.97 0.30 -32.05
CA THR A 566 -13.44 1.66 -32.12
C THR A 566 -11.95 1.60 -31.91
N ALA A 567 -11.18 2.14 -32.85
CA ALA A 567 -9.75 2.33 -32.63
C ALA A 567 -9.58 3.37 -31.52
N GLU A 568 -8.82 3.03 -30.49
CA GLU A 568 -8.42 4.00 -29.48
C GLU A 568 -7.57 5.11 -30.14
N PRO A 569 -7.67 6.36 -29.66
CA PRO A 569 -6.83 7.41 -30.19
C PRO A 569 -5.38 7.07 -29.88
N THR A 570 -4.51 7.13 -30.89
CA THR A 570 -3.08 6.93 -30.72
C THR A 570 -2.33 8.14 -31.23
N LEU A 571 -1.26 8.54 -30.52
CA LEU A 571 -0.35 9.56 -31.00
C LEU A 571 0.83 8.91 -31.72
N ALA A 572 1.00 9.25 -32.99
CA ALA A 572 2.20 8.93 -33.75
C ALA A 572 3.32 9.88 -33.31
N GLY A 573 4.35 9.34 -32.66
CA GLY A 573 5.52 10.09 -32.22
C GLY A 573 6.74 9.19 -32.12
N ALA A 574 7.92 9.75 -32.35
CA ALA A 574 9.18 9.09 -32.08
C ALA A 574 9.44 9.06 -30.57
N ASP A 575 9.84 7.91 -30.06
CA ASP A 575 10.31 7.75 -28.69
C ASP A 575 11.84 7.64 -28.62
N ARG A 576 12.41 7.97 -27.48
CA ARG A 576 13.88 7.92 -27.22
C ARG A 576 14.20 7.01 -26.04
N PRO A 577 15.44 6.50 -25.91
CA PRO A 577 15.87 5.80 -24.70
C PRO A 577 15.63 6.67 -23.45
N TYR A 578 15.21 6.04 -22.36
CA TYR A 578 15.03 6.72 -21.08
C TYR A 578 16.35 7.32 -20.59
N SER A 579 16.27 8.46 -19.92
CA SER A 579 17.41 9.10 -19.25
C SER A 579 16.95 9.62 -17.89
N PRO A 580 17.64 9.29 -16.79
CA PRO A 580 17.23 9.70 -15.45
C PRO A 580 17.56 11.17 -15.15
N TRP A 581 18.53 11.75 -15.86
CA TRP A 581 19.06 13.10 -15.59
C TRP A 581 18.04 14.24 -15.59
N PRO A 582 17.05 14.31 -16.49
CA PRO A 582 16.06 15.39 -16.46
C PRO A 582 15.22 15.41 -15.18
N SER A 583 14.81 14.24 -14.68
CA SER A 583 14.02 14.09 -13.45
C SER A 583 14.86 14.14 -12.18
N LEU A 584 16.15 13.78 -12.24
CA LEU A 584 17.05 13.83 -11.07
C LEU A 584 17.43 15.25 -10.63
N ARG A 585 17.20 16.27 -11.46
CA ARG A 585 17.54 17.65 -11.08
C ARG A 585 16.78 18.04 -9.81
N PRO A 586 17.45 18.66 -8.81
CA PRO A 586 16.76 19.11 -7.60
C PRO A 586 15.62 20.07 -7.98
N THR A 587 14.40 19.77 -7.55
CA THR A 587 13.23 20.62 -7.79
C THR A 587 12.88 21.48 -6.58
N ALA A 588 13.58 21.27 -5.46
CA ALA A 588 13.32 21.91 -4.18
C ALA A 588 14.61 22.00 -3.36
N TRP A 589 14.69 23.02 -2.51
CA TRP A 589 15.73 23.13 -1.48
C TRP A 589 15.13 23.74 -0.21
N ALA A 590 15.73 23.51 0.95
CA ALA A 590 15.32 24.16 2.19
C ALA A 590 16.52 24.60 3.02
N PRO A 591 16.49 25.78 3.65
CA PRO A 591 17.57 26.24 4.51
C PRO A 591 17.62 25.41 5.81
N ILE A 592 18.83 25.17 6.29
CA ILE A 592 19.10 24.57 7.59
C ILE A 592 19.68 25.65 8.49
N VAL A 593 19.11 25.81 9.68
CA VAL A 593 19.67 26.62 10.77
C VAL A 593 19.68 25.75 12.02
N GLN A 594 20.87 25.55 12.60
CA GLN A 594 21.05 24.80 13.84
C GLN A 594 21.68 25.71 14.88
N ILE A 595 21.04 25.82 16.03
CA ILE A 595 21.56 26.54 17.20
C ILE A 595 21.37 25.61 18.38
N ALA A 596 22.47 25.02 18.87
CA ALA A 596 22.44 24.07 19.96
C ALA A 596 23.76 24.14 20.73
N ASP A 597 23.67 24.16 22.06
CA ASP A 597 24.83 24.02 22.96
C ASP A 597 25.96 25.03 22.67
N GLY A 598 25.62 26.22 22.20
CA GLY A 598 26.56 27.28 21.83
C GLY A 598 27.11 27.19 20.39
N ALA A 599 26.85 26.11 19.66
CA ALA A 599 27.23 25.96 18.25
C ALA A 599 26.14 26.54 17.33
N ILE A 600 26.57 27.14 16.21
CA ILE A 600 25.69 27.74 15.20
C ILE A 600 26.09 27.19 13.83
N ALA A 601 25.16 26.57 13.13
CA ALA A 601 25.39 26.03 11.80
C ALA A 601 24.31 26.46 10.80
N PHE A 602 24.74 26.72 9.58
CA PHE A 602 23.89 27.09 8.44
C PHE A 602 24.09 26.11 7.30
N GLY A 603 23.03 25.75 6.59
CA GLY A 603 23.16 24.85 5.45
C GLY A 603 21.96 24.91 4.54
N ALA A 604 21.92 23.99 3.60
CA ALA A 604 20.76 23.76 2.75
C ALA A 604 20.59 22.26 2.52
N VAL A 605 19.35 21.81 2.41
CA VAL A 605 19.03 20.46 1.96
C VAL A 605 18.48 20.49 0.54
N VAL A 606 18.93 19.54 -0.27
CA VAL A 606 18.38 19.20 -1.59
C VAL A 606 18.20 17.70 -1.67
N TYR A 607 17.18 17.26 -2.40
CA TYR A 607 16.89 15.85 -2.60
C TYR A 607 16.23 15.66 -3.96
N GLY A 608 16.28 14.44 -4.48
CA GLY A 608 15.66 14.12 -5.76
C GLY A 608 15.56 12.63 -6.02
N MET A 609 14.71 12.28 -6.97
CA MET A 609 14.57 10.93 -7.51
C MET A 609 14.39 11.01 -9.02
N ASP A 610 14.75 9.98 -9.77
CA ASP A 610 14.39 9.90 -11.19
C ASP A 610 12.94 9.42 -11.39
N ALA A 611 12.39 9.59 -12.59
CA ALA A 611 10.99 9.23 -12.86
C ALA A 611 10.69 7.74 -12.67
N LEU A 612 11.67 6.85 -12.85
CA LEU A 612 11.52 5.42 -12.59
C LEU A 612 11.78 5.02 -11.13
N ALA A 613 12.13 5.99 -10.26
CA ALA A 613 12.50 5.80 -8.86
C ALA A 613 13.67 4.82 -8.64
N LEU A 614 14.49 4.60 -9.66
CA LEU A 614 15.71 3.79 -9.62
C LEU A 614 16.87 4.54 -8.94
N HIS A 615 16.94 5.85 -9.07
CA HIS A 615 17.97 6.69 -8.49
C HIS A 615 17.35 7.64 -7.48
N GLN A 616 17.83 7.65 -6.24
CA GLN A 616 17.39 8.56 -5.19
C GLN A 616 18.60 9.17 -4.49
N TYR A 617 18.55 10.47 -4.18
CA TYR A 617 19.61 11.12 -3.41
C TYR A 617 19.07 12.13 -2.41
N PHE A 618 19.87 12.36 -1.38
CA PHE A 618 19.70 13.39 -0.37
C PHE A 618 21.05 14.05 -0.11
N LEU A 619 21.11 15.38 -0.12
CA LEU A 619 22.32 16.14 0.17
C LEU A 619 21.98 17.29 1.12
N ALA A 620 22.73 17.41 2.21
CA ALA A 620 22.57 18.45 3.22
C ALA A 620 23.94 19.01 3.63
N PRO A 621 24.63 19.81 2.79
CA PRO A 621 25.83 20.53 3.19
C PRO A 621 25.54 21.56 4.28
N ILE A 622 26.38 21.61 5.33
CA ILE A 622 26.22 22.48 6.50
C ILE A 622 27.58 23.10 6.84
N VAL A 623 27.62 24.41 7.11
CA VAL A 623 28.78 25.13 7.62
C VAL A 623 28.49 25.54 9.06
N GLU A 624 29.27 25.00 9.99
CA GLU A 624 29.26 25.39 11.40
C GLU A 624 30.27 26.54 11.61
N VAL A 625 29.79 27.68 12.10
CA VAL A 625 30.57 28.93 12.08
C VAL A 625 31.29 29.23 13.38
N THR A 626 30.97 28.55 14.49
CA THR A 626 31.61 28.84 15.78
C THR A 626 32.98 28.19 15.89
N GLN A 627 33.16 27.00 15.30
CA GLN A 627 34.42 26.25 15.22
C GLN A 627 34.99 26.19 13.80
N GLY A 628 34.23 26.61 12.78
CA GLY A 628 34.71 26.67 11.38
C GLY A 628 34.69 25.31 10.67
N GLU A 629 33.68 24.49 10.96
CA GLU A 629 33.60 23.10 10.53
C GLU A 629 32.62 22.89 9.36
N LEU A 630 32.99 22.06 8.38
CA LEU A 630 32.09 21.66 7.29
C LEU A 630 31.35 20.36 7.64
N LEU A 631 30.10 20.47 8.03
CA LEU A 631 29.24 19.34 8.38
C LEU A 631 28.33 18.94 7.21
N GLY A 632 27.60 17.84 7.37
CA GLY A 632 26.51 17.52 6.46
C GLY A 632 26.26 16.05 6.27
N ARG A 633 25.28 15.76 5.40
CA ARG A 633 24.87 14.40 5.06
C ARG A 633 24.71 14.26 3.56
N ALA A 634 25.14 13.12 3.02
CA ALA A 634 24.96 12.75 1.63
C ALA A 634 24.51 11.30 1.55
N GLU A 635 23.44 11.05 0.79
CA GLU A 635 22.91 9.72 0.56
C GLU A 635 22.61 9.54 -0.91
N TYR A 636 22.91 8.35 -1.40
CA TYR A 636 22.52 7.91 -2.73
C TYR A 636 22.10 6.44 -2.66
N VAL A 637 20.94 6.14 -3.21
CA VAL A 637 20.43 4.76 -3.31
C VAL A 637 20.04 4.48 -4.75
N TYR A 638 20.57 3.39 -5.29
CA TYR A 638 20.18 2.82 -6.57
C TYR A 638 19.34 1.55 -6.37
N ASP A 639 18.15 1.56 -6.96
CA ASP A 639 17.17 0.46 -6.99
C ASP A 639 16.82 -0.10 -5.60
N GLY A 640 16.89 0.74 -4.56
CA GLY A 640 16.66 0.32 -3.17
C GLY A 640 17.69 -0.67 -2.62
N ARG A 641 18.73 -1.03 -3.38
CA ARG A 641 19.65 -2.14 -3.10
C ARG A 641 21.10 -1.72 -2.91
N HIS A 642 21.51 -0.66 -3.60
CA HIS A 642 22.90 -0.21 -3.64
C HIS A 642 22.96 1.21 -3.08
N GLY A 643 23.40 1.33 -1.83
CA GLY A 643 23.38 2.60 -1.11
C GLY A 643 24.76 3.03 -0.65
N ILE A 644 24.98 4.33 -0.69
CA ILE A 644 26.09 5.02 -0.03
C ILE A 644 25.49 6.10 0.87
N VAL A 645 25.92 6.12 2.12
CA VAL A 645 25.57 7.15 3.11
C VAL A 645 26.86 7.71 3.67
N VAL A 646 26.93 9.04 3.75
CA VAL A 646 28.02 9.77 4.41
C VAL A 646 27.40 10.82 5.30
N ASN A 647 27.89 10.93 6.53
CA ASN A 647 27.40 11.85 7.53
C ASN A 647 28.57 12.42 8.32
N ARG A 648 28.58 13.73 8.56
CA ARG A 648 29.55 14.45 9.39
C ARG A 648 28.78 15.40 10.30
N ASP A 649 28.80 15.12 11.60
CA ASP A 649 28.07 15.87 12.63
C ASP A 649 29.01 16.42 13.71
N LEU A 650 28.62 17.53 14.33
CA LEU A 650 29.26 18.09 15.51
C LEU A 650 28.40 17.84 16.75
N ILE A 651 29.03 17.36 17.81
CA ILE A 651 28.42 17.17 19.13
C ILE A 651 29.22 17.99 20.14
N VAL A 652 28.61 19.03 20.70
CA VAL A 652 29.20 19.78 21.82
C VAL A 652 29.17 18.89 23.06
N ARG A 653 30.30 18.80 23.77
CA ARG A 653 30.37 18.07 25.04
C ARG A 653 30.03 19.06 26.17
N PRO A 654 29.02 18.76 27.02
CA PRO A 654 28.59 19.70 28.05
C PRO A 654 29.69 19.94 29.09
N SER A 655 29.78 21.20 29.56
CA SER A 655 30.55 21.60 30.75
C SER A 655 29.64 22.35 31.71
N GLU A 656 29.98 22.38 33.01
CA GLU A 656 29.21 23.09 34.04
C GLU A 656 28.85 24.54 33.62
N PRO A 657 27.64 25.01 33.94
CA PRO A 657 27.17 26.33 33.53
C PRO A 657 27.98 27.43 34.24
N ASP A 658 28.75 28.20 33.48
CA ASP A 658 29.38 29.43 33.95
C ASP A 658 28.76 30.64 33.23
N GLY A 659 27.86 31.34 33.93
CA GLY A 659 27.40 32.67 33.56
C GLY A 659 26.75 32.81 32.17
N SER A 660 26.36 34.03 31.82
CA SER A 660 25.42 34.34 30.73
C SER A 660 25.90 34.10 29.28
N ARG A 661 27.01 33.39 29.04
CA ARG A 661 27.52 33.06 27.69
C ARG A 661 28.14 31.67 27.64
N SER A 662 27.47 30.71 26.99
CA SER A 662 27.98 29.36 26.76
C SER A 662 29.15 29.37 25.75
N LYS A 663 30.40 29.47 26.21
CA LYS A 663 31.57 29.16 25.37
C LYS A 663 31.74 27.64 25.26
N ILE A 664 31.91 27.13 24.05
CA ILE A 664 32.21 25.72 23.80
C ILE A 664 33.60 25.41 24.40
N LYS A 665 33.69 24.43 25.31
CA LYS A 665 34.96 24.00 25.93
C LYS A 665 35.53 22.74 25.28
N ALA A 666 34.67 21.88 24.74
CA ALA A 666 35.05 20.70 23.99
C ALA A 666 33.93 20.29 23.02
N TYR A 667 34.31 19.69 21.90
CA TYR A 667 33.36 19.15 20.94
C TYR A 667 33.94 17.92 20.25
N SER A 668 33.06 17.04 19.76
CA SER A 668 33.43 15.92 18.91
C SER A 668 32.89 16.16 17.50
N ILE A 669 33.72 15.87 16.49
CA ILE A 669 33.26 15.64 15.12
C ILE A 669 33.09 14.15 14.93
N LYS A 670 31.87 13.72 14.55
CA LYS A 670 31.57 12.34 14.19
C LYS A 670 31.37 12.22 12.70
N GLN A 671 32.15 11.38 12.06
CA GLN A 671 32.10 11.08 10.63
C GLN A 671 31.74 9.62 10.45
N ASN A 672 30.60 9.36 9.83
CA ASN A 672 30.17 8.02 9.42
C ASN A 672 30.14 7.97 7.89
N GLY A 673 30.69 6.92 7.31
CA GLY A 673 30.48 6.57 5.92
C GLY A 673 30.14 5.09 5.80
N GLN A 674 29.09 4.75 5.06
CA GLN A 674 28.69 3.39 4.80
C GLN A 674 28.37 3.19 3.32
N TRP A 675 28.83 2.07 2.77
CA TRP A 675 28.36 1.53 1.50
C TRP A 675 27.83 0.11 1.70
N VAL A 676 26.65 -0.18 1.15
CA VAL A 676 26.05 -1.53 1.16
C VAL A 676 25.46 -1.83 -0.22
N SER A 677 25.69 -3.04 -0.71
CA SER A 677 25.06 -3.59 -1.89
C SER A 677 24.38 -4.91 -1.57
N LEU A 678 23.09 -5.02 -1.89
CA LEU A 678 22.26 -6.19 -1.64
C LEU A 678 21.82 -6.86 -2.94
N TRP A 679 21.84 -8.18 -2.95
CA TRP A 679 21.13 -9.04 -3.90
C TRP A 679 20.00 -9.74 -3.16
N ARG A 680 18.87 -9.93 -3.83
CA ARG A 680 17.66 -10.49 -3.22
C ARG A 680 17.00 -11.52 -4.12
N SER A 681 16.11 -12.30 -3.52
CA SER A 681 15.09 -13.10 -4.18
C SER A 681 13.80 -12.96 -3.38
N LEU A 682 12.76 -12.46 -4.03
CA LEU A 682 11.49 -12.15 -3.43
C LEU A 682 10.40 -13.16 -3.79
N ALA A 683 9.63 -13.53 -2.77
CA ALA A 683 8.29 -14.10 -2.84
C ALA A 683 7.41 -13.35 -1.84
N LEU A 684 6.09 -13.34 -2.03
CA LEU A 684 5.17 -12.59 -1.16
C LEU A 684 5.28 -12.95 0.33
N ASN A 685 5.65 -14.19 0.62
CA ASN A 685 5.78 -14.70 1.99
C ASN A 685 7.24 -14.86 2.44
N ARG A 686 8.21 -14.50 1.60
CA ARG A 686 9.61 -14.77 1.87
C ARG A 686 10.53 -13.91 1.02
N ARG A 687 11.39 -13.16 1.70
CA ARG A 687 12.52 -12.46 1.13
C ARG A 687 13.80 -13.16 1.55
N TRP A 688 14.63 -13.55 0.58
CA TRP A 688 16.03 -13.85 0.81
C TRP A 688 16.87 -12.68 0.34
N TYR A 689 17.92 -12.36 1.10
CA TYR A 689 18.90 -11.39 0.65
C TYR A 689 20.29 -11.73 1.17
N TRP A 690 21.28 -11.29 0.43
CA TRP A 690 22.68 -11.29 0.83
C TRP A 690 23.38 -10.09 0.22
N GLY A 691 24.50 -9.70 0.80
CA GLY A 691 25.19 -8.51 0.35
C GLY A 691 26.53 -8.35 1.02
N LEU A 692 27.18 -7.28 0.61
CA LEU A 692 28.46 -6.87 1.13
C LEU A 692 28.48 -5.37 1.29
N GLY A 693 29.35 -4.90 2.19
CA GLY A 693 29.49 -3.49 2.43
C GLY A 693 30.73 -3.15 3.23
N ALA A 694 30.96 -1.86 3.39
CA ALA A 694 32.00 -1.31 4.22
C ALA A 694 31.43 -0.13 5.00
N ALA A 695 31.89 0.05 6.23
CA ALA A 695 31.58 1.21 7.04
C ALA A 695 32.85 1.77 7.68
N GLN A 696 32.86 3.09 7.88
CA GLN A 696 33.85 3.81 8.63
C GLN A 696 33.15 4.73 9.61
N ASP A 697 33.53 4.66 10.88
CA ASP A 697 33.13 5.60 11.92
C ASP A 697 34.39 6.27 12.48
N GLU A 698 34.46 7.59 12.43
CA GLU A 698 35.59 8.38 12.93
C GLU A 698 35.05 9.43 13.91
N GLU A 699 35.52 9.39 15.15
CA GLU A 699 35.28 10.42 16.15
C GLU A 699 36.56 11.20 16.42
N THR A 700 36.58 12.47 16.03
CA THR A 700 37.62 13.42 16.40
C THR A 700 37.14 14.28 17.56
N PHE A 701 37.71 14.07 18.74
CA PHE A 701 37.44 14.84 19.94
C PHE A 701 38.43 15.98 20.10
N HIS A 702 37.92 17.21 20.20
CA HIS A 702 38.69 18.43 20.47
C HIS A 702 38.41 18.92 21.89
N ASP A 703 39.47 19.02 22.69
CA ASP A 703 39.45 19.69 23.99
C ASP A 703 40.08 21.08 23.84
N LEU A 704 39.25 22.11 23.85
CA LEU A 704 39.68 23.50 23.66
C LEU A 704 40.29 24.08 24.93
N ALA A 705 39.99 23.51 26.10
CA ALA A 705 40.60 23.93 27.36
C ALA A 705 42.04 23.40 27.49
N LEU A 706 42.29 22.17 27.03
CA LEU A 706 43.61 21.54 27.03
C LEU A 706 44.40 21.73 25.73
N GLY A 707 43.77 22.27 24.67
CA GLY A 707 44.39 22.42 23.35
C GLY A 707 44.76 21.09 22.70
N SER A 708 44.02 20.02 23.00
CA SER A 708 44.34 18.65 22.55
C SER A 708 43.29 18.10 21.59
N THR A 709 43.71 17.27 20.65
CA THR A 709 42.81 16.57 19.71
C THR A 709 43.11 15.08 19.76
N ARG A 710 42.06 14.26 19.83
CA ARG A 710 42.15 12.80 19.81
C ARG A 710 41.26 12.27 18.71
N VAL A 711 41.77 11.34 17.91
CA VAL A 711 41.04 10.71 16.81
C VAL A 711 40.86 9.24 17.14
N GLN A 712 39.62 8.76 17.07
CA GLN A 712 39.27 7.35 17.15
C GLN A 712 38.60 6.94 15.85
N ASN A 713 39.19 5.96 15.16
CA ASN A 713 38.73 5.51 13.86
C ASN A 713 38.36 4.04 13.89
N GLU A 714 37.24 3.71 13.31
CA GLU A 714 36.71 2.36 13.17
C GLU A 714 36.40 2.14 11.71
N ARG A 715 36.80 0.99 11.20
CA ARG A 715 36.59 0.60 9.81
C ARG A 715 36.25 -0.86 9.78
N VAL A 716 35.18 -1.20 9.08
CA VAL A 716 34.74 -2.58 8.90
C VAL A 716 34.43 -2.84 7.44
N ALA A 717 34.77 -4.03 6.97
CA ALA A 717 34.19 -4.63 5.77
C ALA A 717 33.33 -5.82 6.22
N GLY A 718 32.16 -5.99 5.63
CA GLY A 718 31.20 -6.97 6.10
C GLY A 718 30.40 -7.65 5.01
N LEU A 719 29.99 -8.88 5.31
CA LEU A 719 28.94 -9.60 4.61
C LEU A 719 27.65 -9.53 5.44
N VAL A 720 26.54 -9.36 4.76
CA VAL A 720 25.20 -9.43 5.35
C VAL A 720 24.39 -10.49 4.62
N ALA A 721 23.60 -11.27 5.34
CA ALA A 721 22.64 -12.18 4.76
C ALA A 721 21.39 -12.26 5.63
N GLY A 722 20.25 -12.58 5.03
CA GLY A 722 19.05 -12.77 5.82
C GLY A 722 17.90 -13.40 5.06
N VAL A 723 16.92 -13.81 5.85
CA VAL A 723 15.60 -14.25 5.40
C VAL A 723 14.55 -13.52 6.21
N ASP A 724 13.55 -12.95 5.54
CA ASP A 724 12.40 -12.32 6.18
C ASP A 724 11.11 -12.94 5.63
N THR A 725 10.32 -13.52 6.52
CA THR A 725 9.01 -14.13 6.24
C THR A 725 7.89 -13.43 7.01
N ARG A 726 8.20 -12.33 7.70
CA ARG A 726 7.23 -11.61 8.51
C ARG A 726 6.13 -11.02 7.64
N ARG A 727 4.91 -11.03 8.17
CA ARG A 727 3.73 -10.39 7.59
C ARG A 727 3.05 -9.58 8.68
N GLN A 728 2.70 -8.35 8.33
CA GLN A 728 1.74 -7.51 9.03
C GLN A 728 0.38 -7.62 8.32
N GLN A 729 -0.70 -7.52 9.08
CA GLN A 729 -2.07 -7.51 8.56
C GLN A 729 -2.78 -6.24 9.00
N TRP A 730 -3.84 -5.87 8.28
CA TRP A 730 -4.52 -4.58 8.42
C TRP A 730 -4.88 -4.22 9.88
N LEU A 731 -5.39 -5.19 10.65
CA LEU A 731 -5.83 -4.99 12.03
C LEU A 731 -4.74 -5.26 13.07
N SER A 732 -3.57 -5.76 12.69
CA SER A 732 -2.47 -6.10 13.61
C SER A 732 -1.67 -4.86 14.03
N GLU A 733 -1.13 -4.89 15.26
CA GLU A 733 -0.14 -3.93 15.74
C GLU A 733 1.28 -4.36 15.33
N GLY A 734 1.62 -4.11 14.06
CA GLY A 734 2.88 -4.54 13.46
C GLY A 734 2.84 -5.94 12.87
N PRO A 735 4.02 -6.52 12.58
CA PRO A 735 4.11 -7.91 12.16
C PRO A 735 3.31 -8.82 13.11
N SER A 736 2.42 -9.63 12.57
CA SER A 736 1.60 -10.59 13.33
C SER A 736 2.06 -12.02 13.19
N GLU A 737 2.74 -12.36 12.10
CA GLU A 737 3.21 -13.71 11.83
C GLU A 737 4.55 -13.72 11.09
N GLY A 738 5.29 -14.81 11.23
CA GLY A 738 6.51 -15.07 10.47
C GLY A 738 7.77 -14.79 11.27
N GLN A 739 8.90 -14.82 10.59
CA GLN A 739 10.22 -14.72 11.23
C GLN A 739 11.19 -13.94 10.35
N GLU A 740 12.15 -13.28 10.99
CA GLU A 740 13.29 -12.67 10.33
C GLU A 740 14.58 -13.19 10.95
N LEU A 741 15.56 -13.55 10.12
CA LEU A 741 16.93 -13.81 10.53
C LEU A 741 17.85 -12.88 9.75
N ARG A 742 18.68 -12.12 10.46
CA ARG A 742 19.77 -11.32 9.89
C ARG A 742 21.10 -11.81 10.42
N LEU A 743 22.06 -12.02 9.53
CA LEU A 743 23.41 -12.48 9.83
C LEU A 743 24.41 -11.46 9.33
N PHE A 744 25.41 -11.15 10.15
CA PHE A 744 26.50 -10.26 9.81
C PHE A 744 27.83 -10.95 10.10
N ALA A 745 28.77 -10.80 9.18
CA ALA A 745 30.16 -11.20 9.35
C ALA A 745 31.04 -10.03 8.94
N GLU A 746 31.66 -9.38 9.91
CA GLU A 746 32.42 -8.14 9.76
C GLU A 746 33.88 -8.36 10.14
N THR A 747 34.80 -7.65 9.48
CA THR A 747 36.22 -7.65 9.82
C THR A 747 36.76 -6.23 9.81
N SER A 748 37.56 -5.89 10.82
CA SER A 748 38.36 -4.66 10.85
C SER A 748 39.86 -4.92 10.65
N ARG A 749 40.26 -6.18 10.42
CA ARG A 749 41.67 -6.57 10.26
C ARG A 749 42.28 -5.94 9.00
N GLY A 750 43.45 -5.31 9.17
CA GLY A 750 44.19 -4.70 8.06
C GLY A 750 43.57 -3.41 7.50
N LEU A 751 42.54 -2.85 8.16
CA LEU A 751 41.88 -1.60 7.72
C LEU A 751 42.40 -0.34 8.43
N GLY A 752 43.33 -0.49 9.39
CA GLY A 752 43.91 0.62 10.15
C GLY A 752 42.92 1.26 11.13
N ALA A 753 42.06 0.45 11.74
CA ALA A 753 41.08 0.85 12.76
C ALA A 753 41.67 0.75 14.19
N ALA A 754 41.05 1.45 15.14
CA ALA A 754 41.35 1.42 16.56
C ALA A 754 41.14 0.02 17.17
N TYR A 755 40.20 -0.73 16.61
CA TYR A 755 39.95 -2.14 16.92
C TYR A 755 40.28 -3.01 15.70
N SER A 756 40.88 -4.18 15.91
CA SER A 756 41.30 -5.10 14.84
C SER A 756 40.84 -6.53 15.12
N GLY A 757 39.65 -6.90 14.64
CA GLY A 757 39.13 -8.25 14.81
C GLY A 757 37.95 -8.56 13.91
N ASN A 758 37.54 -9.83 13.93
CA ASN A 758 36.31 -10.27 13.28
C ASN A 758 35.14 -10.21 14.27
N VAL A 759 33.98 -9.80 13.77
CA VAL A 759 32.70 -9.76 14.49
C VAL A 759 31.66 -10.55 13.72
N TYR A 760 30.91 -11.40 14.40
CA TYR A 760 29.76 -12.12 13.86
C TYR A 760 28.52 -11.80 14.70
N ARG A 761 27.40 -11.54 14.03
CA ARG A 761 26.13 -11.22 14.69
C ARG A 761 24.97 -11.96 14.04
N ALA A 762 24.05 -12.43 14.86
CA ALA A 762 22.76 -12.97 14.45
C ALA A 762 21.64 -12.20 15.15
N ASP A 763 20.66 -11.70 14.41
CA ASP A 763 19.42 -11.11 14.93
C ASP A 763 18.25 -11.93 14.39
N TRP A 764 17.65 -12.75 15.24
CA TRP A 764 16.46 -13.54 14.93
C TRP A 764 15.23 -12.94 15.60
N ARG A 765 14.15 -12.83 14.84
CA ARG A 765 12.86 -12.32 15.30
C ARG A 765 11.76 -13.28 14.85
N ALA A 766 10.74 -13.44 15.68
CA ALA A 766 9.57 -14.24 15.35
C ALA A 766 8.31 -13.57 15.90
N ASP A 767 7.29 -13.49 15.07
CA ASP A 767 5.97 -12.98 15.43
C ASP A 767 4.97 -14.13 15.33
N LEU A 768 4.22 -14.36 16.40
CA LEU A 768 3.27 -15.46 16.52
C LEU A 768 1.88 -14.89 16.83
N PRO A 769 0.87 -15.12 15.97
CA PRO A 769 -0.46 -14.58 16.19
C PRO A 769 -1.18 -15.41 17.27
N LEU A 770 -1.75 -14.73 18.26
CA LEU A 770 -2.57 -15.29 19.34
C LEU A 770 -3.93 -14.57 19.35
N GLY A 771 -4.83 -15.02 18.47
CA GLY A 771 -6.11 -14.34 18.23
C GLY A 771 -5.88 -12.93 17.69
N ARG A 772 -6.30 -11.92 18.46
CA ARG A 772 -6.11 -10.48 18.13
C ARG A 772 -4.79 -9.90 18.65
N THR A 773 -4.01 -10.70 19.36
CA THR A 773 -2.74 -10.29 19.99
C THR A 773 -1.56 -10.96 19.32
N VAL A 774 -0.35 -10.46 19.55
CA VAL A 774 0.89 -11.00 18.97
C VAL A 774 1.88 -11.30 20.10
N LEU A 775 2.45 -12.50 20.08
CA LEU A 775 3.64 -12.84 20.85
C LEU A 775 4.85 -12.65 19.94
N ALA A 776 5.67 -11.65 20.23
CA ALA A 776 6.89 -11.36 19.50
C ALA A 776 8.11 -11.81 20.31
N LEU A 777 9.07 -12.44 19.63
CA LEU A 777 10.30 -12.97 20.19
C LEU A 777 11.47 -12.35 19.44
N ARG A 778 12.54 -12.02 20.16
CA ARG A 778 13.83 -11.66 19.57
C ARG A 778 14.96 -12.35 20.29
N TRP A 779 15.93 -12.83 19.51
CA TRP A 779 17.20 -13.33 20.01
C TRP A 779 18.32 -12.67 19.21
N ASN A 780 19.16 -11.93 19.91
CA ASN A 780 20.36 -11.31 19.36
C ASN A 780 21.59 -11.98 19.97
N GLU A 781 22.49 -12.45 19.12
CA GLU A 781 23.76 -13.05 19.50
C GLU A 781 24.89 -12.33 18.78
N ALA A 782 25.93 -11.96 19.51
CA ALA A 782 27.10 -11.34 18.94
C ALA A 782 28.39 -11.91 19.52
N TYR A 783 29.37 -12.05 18.64
CA TYR A 783 30.71 -12.51 18.95
C TYR A 783 31.74 -11.64 18.25
N GLY A 784 32.65 -11.04 19.01
CA GLY A 784 33.85 -10.37 18.53
C GLY A 784 35.10 -11.10 19.02
N GLN A 785 36.17 -11.04 18.24
CA GLN A 785 37.51 -11.46 18.71
C GLN A 785 38.03 -10.49 19.79
N ARG A 786 39.06 -10.89 20.54
CA ARG A 786 39.60 -10.11 21.68
C ARG A 786 40.03 -8.68 21.37
N ASP A 787 40.46 -8.44 20.14
CA ASP A 787 40.91 -7.12 19.68
C ASP A 787 39.83 -6.38 18.87
N ALA A 788 38.65 -6.98 18.71
CA ALA A 788 37.49 -6.30 18.10
C ALA A 788 36.86 -5.31 19.09
N GLU A 789 35.98 -4.45 18.61
CA GLU A 789 35.24 -3.54 19.48
C GLU A 789 34.26 -4.34 20.38
N PRO A 790 34.21 -4.06 21.70
CA PRO A 790 33.28 -4.73 22.60
C PRO A 790 31.84 -4.30 22.33
N PHE A 791 30.89 -5.21 22.55
CA PHE A 791 29.47 -4.91 22.54
C PHE A 791 29.04 -4.24 23.84
N GLU A 792 27.98 -3.45 23.78
CA GLU A 792 27.38 -2.80 24.94
C GLU A 792 25.87 -3.09 25.04
N LEU A 793 25.41 -3.39 26.26
CA LEU A 793 23.98 -3.54 26.56
C LEU A 793 23.44 -2.34 27.34
N GLY A 794 22.28 -1.84 26.93
CA GLY A 794 21.55 -0.86 27.72
C GLY A 794 20.56 -0.03 26.92
N GLY A 795 19.75 0.76 27.63
CA GLY A 795 18.79 1.66 27.01
C GLY A 795 17.58 0.95 26.41
N SER A 796 16.87 1.68 25.55
CA SER A 796 15.56 1.29 25.01
C SER A 796 15.48 1.59 23.50
N LYS A 797 16.58 1.35 22.77
CA LYS A 797 16.69 1.74 21.36
C LYS A 797 15.54 1.12 20.54
N SER A 798 14.92 1.93 19.69
CA SER A 798 14.06 1.47 18.60
C SER A 798 14.93 1.05 17.42
N ASP A 799 14.42 0.16 16.58
CA ASP A 799 15.02 -0.03 15.26
C ASP A 799 15.02 1.30 14.50
N GLU A 800 16.15 1.65 13.90
CA GLU A 800 16.24 2.83 13.06
C GLU A 800 15.52 2.56 11.73
N VAL A 801 14.78 3.56 11.24
CA VAL A 801 14.10 3.48 9.94
C VAL A 801 15.13 3.79 8.86
N ILE A 802 16.01 2.83 8.56
CA ILE A 802 17.00 2.91 7.49
C ILE A 802 16.67 1.84 6.44
N LEU A 803 16.72 2.24 5.16
CA LEU A 803 16.40 1.39 3.99
C LEU A 803 17.36 0.20 3.81
N LEU A 804 18.59 0.28 4.32
CA LEU A 804 19.63 -0.73 4.17
C LEU A 804 20.17 -1.18 5.53
N PRO A 805 20.70 -2.42 5.64
CA PRO A 805 21.35 -2.91 6.86
C PRO A 805 22.48 -1.99 7.34
N ILE A 806 22.57 -1.81 8.66
CA ILE A 806 23.63 -1.02 9.31
C ILE A 806 24.78 -1.96 9.69
N LEU A 807 25.99 -1.63 9.23
CA LEU A 807 27.23 -2.29 9.62
C LEU A 807 27.80 -1.65 10.90
N ASN A 808 28.73 -2.34 11.55
CA ASN A 808 29.40 -1.85 12.77
C ASN A 808 28.47 -1.61 13.98
N GLN A 809 27.32 -2.28 14.05
CA GLN A 809 26.42 -2.11 15.20
C GLN A 809 26.95 -2.90 16.41
N ARG A 810 27.29 -2.20 17.51
CA ARG A 810 27.76 -2.79 18.79
C ARG A 810 26.82 -2.64 19.97
N ASP A 811 25.78 -1.82 19.84
CA ASP A 811 24.84 -1.56 20.91
C ASP A 811 23.57 -2.40 20.79
N PHE A 812 23.21 -3.09 21.88
CA PHE A 812 21.96 -3.82 22.00
C PHE A 812 21.10 -3.29 23.15
N ALA A 813 19.80 -3.14 22.89
CA ALA A 813 18.87 -2.66 23.90
C ALA A 813 18.67 -3.70 25.01
N LEU A 814 18.82 -3.27 26.26
CA LEU A 814 18.47 -4.05 27.45
C LEU A 814 17.71 -3.12 28.41
N ARG A 815 16.36 -3.21 28.38
CA ARG A 815 15.52 -2.21 29.06
C ARG A 815 15.63 -2.36 30.58
N GLY A 816 15.69 -1.22 31.28
CA GLY A 816 15.93 -1.14 32.72
C GLY A 816 17.41 -0.95 33.11
N TYR A 817 18.32 -0.96 32.13
CA TYR A 817 19.75 -0.78 32.34
C TYR A 817 20.28 0.44 31.56
N THR A 818 21.37 1.04 32.05
CA THR A 818 21.96 2.26 31.47
C THR A 818 23.14 1.89 30.60
N THR A 819 23.22 2.50 29.40
CA THR A 819 24.41 2.45 28.54
C THR A 819 25.65 3.02 29.25
N GLY A 820 26.84 2.61 28.86
CA GLY A 820 28.12 2.98 29.45
C GLY A 820 28.43 2.29 30.79
N THR A 821 27.68 1.24 31.15
CA THR A 821 27.94 0.47 32.38
C THR A 821 28.98 -0.62 32.10
N PRO A 822 30.17 -0.62 32.74
CA PRO A 822 31.24 -1.57 32.42
C PRO A 822 30.84 -3.04 32.54
N SER A 823 29.98 -3.39 33.50
CA SER A 823 29.47 -4.77 33.68
C SER A 823 28.47 -5.22 32.61
N LEU A 824 28.17 -4.37 31.62
CA LEU A 824 27.28 -4.62 30.49
C LEU A 824 28.04 -4.49 29.16
N MET A 825 29.37 -4.57 29.20
CA MET A 825 30.25 -4.54 28.04
C MET A 825 31.03 -5.84 27.91
N GLY A 826 31.34 -6.24 26.69
CA GLY A 826 32.24 -7.37 26.43
C GLY A 826 32.25 -7.83 24.98
N HIS A 827 33.20 -8.69 24.62
CA HIS A 827 33.34 -9.21 23.26
C HIS A 827 32.37 -10.35 22.90
N ARG A 828 31.51 -10.73 23.83
CA ARG A 828 30.36 -11.61 23.61
C ARG A 828 29.13 -10.90 24.12
N ALA A 829 28.02 -11.00 23.38
CA ALA A 829 26.74 -10.49 23.85
C ALA A 829 25.60 -11.40 23.43
N ARG A 830 24.61 -11.51 24.32
CA ARG A 830 23.33 -12.16 24.05
C ARG A 830 22.21 -11.31 24.64
N VAL A 831 21.15 -11.09 23.85
CA VAL A 831 19.91 -10.51 24.34
C VAL A 831 18.74 -11.31 23.79
N THR A 832 17.87 -11.77 24.69
CA THR A 832 16.59 -12.36 24.35
C THR A 832 15.47 -11.46 24.86
N THR A 833 14.50 -11.18 24.02
CA THR A 833 13.29 -10.45 24.39
C THR A 833 12.04 -11.26 24.04
N VAL A 834 11.07 -11.21 24.95
CA VAL A 834 9.68 -11.65 24.71
C VAL A 834 8.76 -10.44 24.87
N GLU A 835 7.87 -10.22 23.92
CA GLU A 835 6.86 -9.17 23.95
C GLU A 835 5.47 -9.75 23.67
N TRP A 836 4.47 -9.29 24.42
CA TRP A 836 3.07 -9.55 24.14
C TRP A 836 2.36 -8.24 23.83
N ARG A 837 1.93 -8.10 22.57
CA ARG A 837 1.31 -6.91 22.02
C ARG A 837 -0.19 -7.14 21.89
N ALA A 838 -0.99 -6.29 22.52
CA ALA A 838 -2.45 -6.40 22.53
C ALA A 838 -3.11 -5.06 22.15
N PRO A 839 -3.90 -4.99 21.07
CA PRO A 839 -4.68 -3.79 20.77
C PRO A 839 -5.73 -3.59 21.87
N LEU A 840 -5.83 -2.37 22.41
CA LEU A 840 -6.80 -2.02 23.45
C LEU A 840 -8.05 -1.37 22.83
N ALA A 841 -7.84 -0.39 21.94
CA ALA A 841 -8.93 0.30 21.26
C ALA A 841 -8.46 0.91 19.93
N ASP A 842 -9.29 0.76 18.90
CA ASP A 842 -9.28 1.59 17.70
C ASP A 842 -10.19 2.79 17.97
N ILE A 843 -9.59 3.94 18.22
CA ILE A 843 -10.27 5.20 18.50
C ILE A 843 -10.73 5.85 17.19
N ASP A 844 -9.84 5.88 16.19
CA ASP A 844 -10.06 6.41 14.84
C ASP A 844 -10.87 7.73 14.83
N ARG A 845 -10.46 8.72 15.63
CA ARG A 845 -11.15 10.02 15.70
C ARG A 845 -10.19 11.19 15.66
N HIS A 846 -10.35 12.05 14.66
CA HIS A 846 -9.55 13.27 14.47
C HIS A 846 -10.43 14.50 14.52
N PHE A 847 -10.01 15.52 15.27
CA PHE A 847 -10.65 16.82 15.28
C PHE A 847 -10.26 17.61 14.03
N MET A 848 -11.15 18.50 13.58
CA MET A 848 -10.82 19.47 12.53
C MET A 848 -9.99 20.64 13.06
N VAL A 849 -10.25 21.07 14.30
CA VAL A 849 -9.60 22.20 14.96
C VAL A 849 -9.40 21.90 16.45
N PRO A 850 -8.14 21.83 16.95
CA PRO A 850 -6.91 21.64 16.15
C PRO A 850 -6.92 20.29 15.39
N PRO A 851 -6.18 20.15 14.28
CA PRO A 851 -6.16 18.94 13.45
C PRO A 851 -5.32 17.83 14.13
N LEU A 852 -5.86 17.27 15.20
CA LEU A 852 -5.22 16.26 16.05
C LEU A 852 -6.16 15.08 16.25
N GLY A 853 -5.60 13.87 16.30
CA GLY A 853 -6.36 12.68 16.60
C GLY A 853 -5.49 11.50 17.01
N ILE A 854 -6.13 10.41 17.35
CA ILE A 854 -5.50 9.13 17.69
C ILE A 854 -6.25 8.02 16.95
N ASN A 855 -5.52 7.15 16.28
CA ASN A 855 -6.11 5.99 15.59
C ASN A 855 -6.23 4.81 16.55
N ARG A 856 -5.14 4.47 17.23
CA ARG A 856 -5.10 3.27 18.08
C ARG A 856 -4.37 3.51 19.38
N VAL A 857 -4.78 2.76 20.39
CA VAL A 857 -4.04 2.52 21.62
C VAL A 857 -3.86 1.01 21.82
N ALA A 858 -2.65 0.59 22.13
CA ALA A 858 -2.27 -0.81 22.33
C ALA A 858 -1.34 -0.95 23.55
N LEU A 859 -1.35 -2.12 24.16
CA LEU A 859 -0.49 -2.52 25.26
C LEU A 859 0.68 -3.36 24.72
N ASN A 860 1.87 -3.15 25.25
CA ASN A 860 3.01 -4.05 25.08
C ASN A 860 3.54 -4.46 26.47
N LEU A 861 3.51 -5.74 26.79
CA LEU A 861 4.20 -6.29 27.95
C LEU A 861 5.49 -6.94 27.48
N PHE A 862 6.61 -6.68 28.15
CA PHE A 862 7.89 -7.23 27.72
C PHE A 862 8.74 -7.77 28.85
N ALA A 863 9.59 -8.73 28.49
CA ALA A 863 10.67 -9.28 29.31
C ALA A 863 11.95 -9.36 28.49
N ASP A 864 13.04 -8.79 29.01
CA ASP A 864 14.36 -8.83 28.42
C ASP A 864 15.29 -9.67 29.31
N VAL A 865 16.16 -10.47 28.71
CA VAL A 865 17.26 -11.17 29.38
C VAL A 865 18.51 -10.99 28.53
N GLY A 866 19.56 -10.40 29.11
CA GLY A 866 20.80 -10.18 28.36
C GLY A 866 22.07 -10.21 29.19
N ALA A 867 23.18 -10.53 28.55
CA ALA A 867 24.52 -10.51 29.13
C ALA A 867 25.52 -10.05 28.07
N ALA A 868 26.53 -9.29 28.50
CA ALA A 868 27.77 -9.09 27.77
C ALA A 868 28.93 -9.55 28.65
N TRP A 869 29.92 -10.23 28.07
CA TRP A 869 31.02 -10.85 28.81
C TRP A 869 32.27 -11.01 27.96
N GLU A 870 33.38 -11.29 28.63
CA GLU A 870 34.69 -11.48 28.02
C GLU A 870 34.97 -12.92 27.60
N HIS A 871 36.06 -13.10 26.85
CA HIS A 871 36.49 -14.42 26.38
C HIS A 871 36.86 -15.36 27.54
N GLY A 872 36.16 -16.51 27.63
CA GLY A 872 36.43 -17.53 28.64
C GLY A 872 35.62 -17.36 29.92
N ASP A 873 34.93 -16.23 30.08
CA ASP A 873 34.05 -15.98 31.20
C ASP A 873 32.67 -16.62 31.00
N ALA A 874 32.00 -16.93 32.10
CA ALA A 874 30.60 -17.34 32.08
C ALA A 874 29.68 -16.11 31.96
N PRO A 875 28.59 -16.17 31.17
CA PRO A 875 27.68 -15.05 31.02
C PRO A 875 26.91 -14.76 32.32
N HIS A 876 26.92 -13.50 32.76
CA HIS A 876 26.11 -13.02 33.87
C HIS A 876 24.83 -12.34 33.37
N TYR A 877 23.75 -13.12 33.26
CA TYR A 877 22.48 -12.61 32.73
C TYR A 877 21.80 -11.60 33.65
N ARG A 878 21.28 -10.56 33.02
CA ARG A 878 20.51 -9.46 33.61
C ARG A 878 19.11 -9.47 33.03
N ARG A 879 18.12 -9.28 33.89
CA ARG A 879 16.70 -9.36 33.55
C ARG A 879 16.05 -7.99 33.64
N GLY A 880 15.23 -7.68 32.66
CA GLY A 880 14.38 -6.49 32.60
C GLY A 880 12.93 -6.90 32.39
N LEU A 881 12.01 -6.21 33.06
CA LEU A 881 10.56 -6.36 32.85
C LEU A 881 9.93 -4.99 32.66
N GLY A 882 8.86 -4.91 31.89
CA GLY A 882 8.12 -3.66 31.80
C GLY A 882 6.85 -3.72 30.98
N VAL A 883 6.26 -2.53 30.86
CA VAL A 883 5.03 -2.28 30.14
C VAL A 883 5.22 -1.01 29.30
N GLU A 884 4.70 -1.03 28.09
CA GLU A 884 4.58 0.13 27.22
C GLU A 884 3.12 0.32 26.82
N LEU A 885 2.68 1.58 26.82
CA LEU A 885 1.47 2.01 26.13
C LEU A 885 1.91 2.54 24.75
N MET A 886 1.43 1.88 23.71
CA MET A 886 1.65 2.27 22.32
C MET A 886 0.43 3.04 21.84
N SER A 887 0.65 4.18 21.18
CA SER A 887 -0.41 4.98 20.60
C SER A 887 -0.05 5.45 19.19
N GLU A 888 -1.05 5.62 18.36
CA GLU A 888 -0.91 6.12 16.99
C GLU A 888 -1.53 7.52 16.86
N PRO A 889 -0.91 8.57 17.42
CA PRO A 889 -1.38 9.92 17.19
C PRO A 889 -1.13 10.36 15.75
N ARG A 890 -2.03 11.20 15.27
CA ARG A 890 -1.97 11.84 13.96
C ARG A 890 -2.09 13.35 14.12
N PHE A 891 -1.29 14.06 13.35
CA PHE A 891 -1.28 15.52 13.25
C PHE A 891 -1.56 15.94 11.81
N GLY A 892 -2.42 16.94 11.62
CA GLY A 892 -2.68 17.47 10.29
C GLY A 892 -3.37 16.48 9.36
N TYR A 893 -4.16 15.54 9.91
CA TYR A 893 -4.86 14.43 9.23
C TYR A 893 -3.93 13.36 8.65
N ILE A 894 -2.88 13.80 7.97
CA ILE A 894 -1.96 12.92 7.28
C ILE A 894 -0.87 12.45 8.23
N PHE A 895 -0.13 13.32 8.93
CA PHE A 895 1.10 12.97 9.67
C PHE A 895 0.88 12.04 10.88
N GLY A 896 1.02 10.73 10.68
CA GLY A 896 0.99 9.71 11.73
C GLY A 896 2.36 9.40 12.32
N THR A 897 2.39 9.02 13.59
CA THR A 897 3.56 8.45 14.26
C THR A 897 3.13 7.39 15.27
N THR A 898 4.04 6.48 15.64
CA THR A 898 3.82 5.56 16.75
C THR A 898 4.56 6.11 17.97
N LEU A 899 3.84 6.46 19.03
CA LEU A 899 4.43 6.84 20.31
C LEU A 899 4.37 5.68 21.30
N ARG A 900 5.48 5.45 22.01
CA ARG A 900 5.58 4.46 23.08
C ARG A 900 5.97 5.14 24.37
N ALA A 901 5.06 5.10 25.35
CA ALA A 901 5.34 5.51 26.72
C ALA A 901 5.54 4.25 27.56
N GLY A 902 6.75 4.05 28.08
CA GLY A 902 7.11 2.79 28.73
C GLY A 902 7.77 2.98 30.10
N VAL A 903 7.59 1.98 30.95
CA VAL A 903 8.31 1.82 32.22
C VAL A 903 9.00 0.46 32.20
N ALA A 904 10.32 0.47 32.40
CA ALA A 904 11.16 -0.73 32.49
C ALA A 904 11.83 -0.81 33.86
N LYS A 905 11.90 -2.00 34.44
CA LYS A 905 12.61 -2.28 35.70
C LYS A 905 13.71 -3.31 35.44
N GLY A 906 14.96 -2.92 35.67
CA GLY A 906 16.06 -3.89 35.82
C GLY A 906 15.97 -4.58 37.18
N LEU A 907 16.02 -5.92 37.19
CA LEU A 907 15.85 -6.75 38.38
C LEU A 907 17.16 -7.17 39.04
N ASP A 908 18.27 -7.07 38.33
CA ASP A 908 19.59 -7.52 38.77
C ASP A 908 20.52 -6.31 39.03
N PRO A 909 21.71 -6.49 39.63
CA PRO A 909 22.68 -5.40 39.83
C PRO A 909 22.94 -4.55 38.59
N ALA A 910 23.14 -3.25 38.79
CA ALA A 910 23.14 -2.19 37.77
C ALA A 910 21.77 -1.89 37.11
N GLY A 911 20.72 -2.63 37.46
CA GLY A 911 19.35 -2.36 37.05
C GLY A 911 18.71 -1.18 37.80
N SER A 912 17.86 -0.44 37.12
CA SER A 912 17.06 0.66 37.70
C SER A 912 15.68 0.73 37.07
N THR A 913 14.78 1.51 37.66
CA THR A 913 13.50 1.85 37.02
C THR A 913 13.76 2.96 36.00
N LYS A 914 13.43 2.73 34.75
CA LYS A 914 13.54 3.71 33.66
C LYS A 914 12.16 4.01 33.11
N ILE A 915 11.82 5.29 33.02
CA ILE A 915 10.64 5.77 32.32
C ILE A 915 11.11 6.42 31.03
N TYR A 916 10.45 6.14 29.92
CA TYR A 916 10.83 6.69 28.62
C TYR A 916 9.62 6.96 27.73
N LEU A 917 9.79 7.92 26.83
CA LEU A 917 8.90 8.19 25.71
C LEU A 917 9.71 8.04 24.41
N ARG A 918 9.22 7.25 23.47
CA ARG A 918 9.89 6.94 22.20
C ARG A 918 8.95 7.06 21.02
N ILE A 919 9.53 7.28 19.85
CA ILE A 919 8.86 7.21 18.56
C ILE A 919 9.23 5.87 17.89
N GLY A 920 8.31 5.28 17.13
CA GLY A 920 8.49 4.00 16.43
C GLY A 920 8.03 2.80 17.27
N ARG A 921 8.13 1.60 16.71
CA ARG A 921 7.79 0.33 17.39
C ARG A 921 9.00 -0.23 18.17
N SER A 922 8.75 -1.18 19.06
CA SER A 922 9.81 -2.11 19.47
C SER A 922 10.25 -2.92 18.24
N PHE A 923 11.41 -3.55 18.33
CA PHE A 923 12.04 -4.31 17.24
C PHE A 923 11.07 -5.21 16.45
#